data_AF-A0A7C7L7Y9-F1
#
_entry.id   AF-A0A7C7L7Y9-F1
#
_cell.length_a   1.000
_cell.length_b   1.000
_cell.length_c   1.000
_cell.angle_alpha   90.00
_cell.angle_beta   90.00
_cell.angle_gamma   90.00
#
_symmetry.space_group_name_H-M   'P 1'
#
loop_
_entity.id
_entity.type
_entity.pdbx_description
1 polymer ?
#
loop_
_entity_poly.entity_id
_entity_poly.type
_entity_poly.pdbx_seq_one_letter_code
_entity_poly.pdbx_strand_id
1 'polypeptide(L)'
;PCNPATGVKVQHEVDVSLESGLIFQRHYVSSSQGSAQSRWLFGPSVQMDKPVRPSVAIIRSRDYDTPQKACSSGWANIREQAFNGAAYPGATVTYWDGKCSIKMNNGRILRLPVKASNGSLPVGISAVSTNTVTHTLYHPNGQQHSFYKPGNIWLSFYDNRLKLEQQGDHWSFTTAEGARELYDPSGRLVSHTPLGGLPTTYAYNVEGRLTTIAGPHDRTLTLGYDAEGRMTTLGGPDGRIHYHYEDPDQPQNLTRVVYPDGTSKIYHYEEPNWPGNLTGITDENGNRYATWDYDDASGKVILSEHAGGAKRVEFTYNADGTTTVAETISTDPANPIRAVRTYHFEVVASQLRASLIEGDRCNDCANSDMKQREYHDTGQLKRVTDWNGNITDYTYNSRHLRESITEGVGQPVMRRTRYEYHPDFPKPTRITRYRVSGSPEAEEPLQVTLLTYTPDGHLASRTLCDPGGDGVCDSSDPQRTTTWTYTAQGLIATEDGPRTDITDITTYDYDTQGNRTKITNALNQTTQITQHDAAGRPLAITDPNGVVTRLTYDARGRLIQTGTAGAVTRMTYDAAGNLIRLTQPDGATLTYSYDAAHHLIAVKDALGNRIDYTLDASGNRIREEVFDGNGQLRRMQQQAFDRFNRLREVIGAADQRTRYDYDPNGNRIASVDANGHATGRAFDPFDVLIETWDALDGVTSYQYDALGNLIQVTAPNGAVTTYRHDALGNLLSEQSPDRGLRSYIYD
;
A
#
# COMPACT_ATOMS: atom_id res chain seq x y z
N PRO A 1 23.83 -23.57 -44.97
CA PRO A 1 23.95 -23.53 -46.46
C PRO A 1 22.97 -24.51 -47.13
N CYS A 2 22.28 -24.08 -48.20
CA CYS A 2 21.18 -24.83 -48.85
C CYS A 2 21.69 -25.99 -49.71
N ASN A 3 21.01 -27.14 -49.66
CA ASN A 3 21.11 -28.16 -50.71
C ASN A 3 20.16 -27.78 -51.86
N PRO A 4 20.65 -27.48 -53.07
CA PRO A 4 19.81 -27.04 -54.19
C PRO A 4 18.82 -28.11 -54.68
N ALA A 5 19.03 -29.39 -54.37
CA ALA A 5 18.20 -30.48 -54.89
C ALA A 5 16.92 -30.74 -54.06
N THR A 6 16.85 -30.30 -52.80
CA THR A 6 15.73 -30.64 -51.90
C THR A 6 14.98 -29.43 -51.32
N GLY A 7 15.45 -28.21 -51.55
CA GLY A 7 14.86 -26.99 -50.97
C GLY A 7 15.01 -26.86 -49.45
N VAL A 8 15.73 -27.78 -48.80
CA VAL A 8 15.93 -27.79 -47.34
C VAL A 8 16.93 -26.70 -46.96
N LYS A 9 16.46 -25.71 -46.19
CA LYS A 9 17.31 -24.72 -45.53
C LYS A 9 17.75 -25.27 -44.16
N VAL A 10 19.06 -25.41 -43.96
CA VAL A 10 19.65 -25.69 -42.64
C VAL A 10 20.33 -24.43 -42.15
N GLN A 11 19.84 -23.89 -41.04
CA GLN A 11 20.45 -22.82 -40.26
C GLN A 11 21.01 -23.43 -38.97
N HIS A 12 22.25 -23.07 -38.65
CA HIS A 12 22.93 -23.51 -37.43
C HIS A 12 22.99 -22.34 -36.45
N GLU A 13 22.45 -22.53 -35.25
CA GLU A 13 22.63 -21.63 -34.11
C GLU A 13 23.05 -22.46 -32.89
N VAL A 14 24.01 -21.94 -32.13
CA VAL A 14 24.56 -22.56 -30.92
C VAL A 14 24.16 -21.70 -29.73
N ASP A 15 23.36 -22.23 -28.82
CA ASP A 15 23.07 -21.59 -27.54
C ASP A 15 23.94 -22.21 -26.46
N VAL A 16 24.82 -21.42 -25.84
CA VAL A 16 25.66 -21.85 -24.72
C VAL A 16 25.15 -21.17 -23.46
N SER A 17 24.78 -21.94 -22.43
CA SER A 17 24.58 -21.41 -21.07
C SER A 17 25.82 -21.72 -20.23
N LEU A 18 26.54 -20.68 -19.79
CA LEU A 18 27.82 -20.85 -19.08
C LEU A 18 27.72 -20.87 -17.54
N GLU A 19 26.53 -20.93 -16.95
CA GLU A 19 26.42 -20.95 -15.47
C GLU A 19 26.12 -22.35 -14.87
N SER A 20 25.95 -23.40 -15.68
CA SER A 20 25.62 -24.73 -15.17
C SER A 20 26.29 -25.92 -15.88
N GLY A 21 27.30 -25.70 -16.73
CA GLY A 21 28.05 -26.79 -17.38
C GLY A 21 27.24 -27.69 -18.32
N LEU A 22 26.05 -27.26 -18.75
CA LEU A 22 25.18 -27.99 -19.68
C LEU A 22 25.15 -27.28 -21.03
N ILE A 23 25.54 -27.99 -22.10
CA ILE A 23 25.54 -27.47 -23.47
C ILE A 23 24.30 -28.01 -24.20
N PHE A 24 23.47 -27.12 -24.77
CA PHE A 24 22.31 -27.49 -25.58
C PHE A 24 22.50 -26.98 -27.01
N GLN A 25 22.62 -27.90 -27.97
CA GLN A 25 22.73 -27.53 -29.39
C GLN A 25 21.40 -27.81 -30.11
N ARG A 26 20.90 -26.86 -30.92
CA ARG A 26 19.65 -27.00 -31.68
C ARG A 26 19.92 -26.98 -33.18
N HIS A 27 19.28 -27.89 -33.92
CA HIS A 27 19.25 -27.92 -35.38
C HIS A 27 17.81 -27.77 -35.87
N TYR A 28 17.57 -26.82 -36.79
CA TYR A 28 16.30 -26.74 -37.52
C TYR A 28 16.42 -27.49 -38.85
N VAL A 29 15.45 -28.37 -39.11
CA VAL A 29 15.22 -28.96 -40.44
C VAL A 29 13.77 -28.68 -40.78
N SER A 30 13.51 -27.79 -41.73
CA SER A 30 12.15 -27.61 -42.25
C SER A 30 11.85 -28.75 -43.23
N SER A 31 11.02 -29.71 -42.83
CA SER A 31 10.33 -30.58 -43.79
C SER A 31 8.90 -30.09 -43.94
N SER A 32 8.54 -29.63 -45.13
CA SER A 32 7.15 -29.29 -45.48
C SER A 32 6.32 -30.57 -45.50
N GLN A 33 5.48 -30.82 -44.48
CA GLN A 33 4.23 -31.60 -44.63
C GLN A 33 3.21 -31.25 -43.52
N GLY A 34 2.04 -30.77 -43.96
CA GLY A 34 0.75 -31.41 -43.67
C GLY A 34 0.06 -31.20 -42.32
N SER A 35 -1.03 -30.43 -42.37
CA SER A 35 -2.17 -30.33 -41.43
C SER A 35 -2.02 -29.46 -40.17
N ALA A 36 -3.03 -28.60 -40.00
CA ALA A 36 -3.17 -27.58 -38.97
C ALA A 36 -3.51 -28.17 -37.60
N GLN A 37 -2.49 -28.37 -36.76
CA GLN A 37 -2.63 -28.43 -35.30
C GLN A 37 -1.46 -27.68 -34.67
N SER A 38 -1.75 -26.76 -33.74
CA SER A 38 -0.76 -26.01 -32.96
C SER A 38 -0.01 -26.96 -32.03
N ARG A 39 1.10 -27.54 -32.48
CA ARG A 39 1.96 -28.41 -31.66
C ARG A 39 3.05 -27.59 -30.98
N TRP A 40 3.54 -28.02 -29.83
CA TRP A 40 4.55 -27.32 -29.03
C TRP A 40 5.80 -28.18 -28.83
N LEU A 41 6.99 -27.58 -28.87
CA LEU A 41 8.29 -28.25 -28.88
C LEU A 41 9.12 -27.92 -27.63
N PHE A 42 9.80 -28.95 -27.11
CA PHE A 42 10.74 -28.85 -25.99
C PHE A 42 11.89 -29.88 -26.16
N GLY A 43 13.16 -29.43 -26.32
CA GLY A 43 14.35 -30.29 -26.41
C GLY A 43 15.51 -29.76 -27.30
N PRO A 44 16.77 -30.24 -27.13
CA PRO A 44 17.91 -30.02 -28.05
C PRO A 44 17.90 -31.03 -29.23
N SER A 45 18.58 -30.74 -30.34
CA SER A 45 18.69 -31.67 -31.48
C SER A 45 20.08 -31.62 -32.15
N VAL A 46 20.81 -32.75 -32.20
CA VAL A 46 21.95 -32.98 -33.12
C VAL A 46 22.06 -34.46 -33.51
N GLN A 47 22.30 -34.73 -34.80
CA GLN A 47 22.84 -35.98 -35.33
C GLN A 47 24.28 -35.69 -35.82
N MET A 48 25.28 -36.45 -35.37
CA MET A 48 26.68 -36.34 -35.83
C MET A 48 27.05 -37.51 -36.74
N ASP A 49 27.58 -37.20 -37.93
CA ASP A 49 28.46 -38.09 -38.67
C ASP A 49 29.90 -37.95 -38.11
N LYS A 50 30.30 -38.92 -37.28
CA LYS A 50 31.66 -39.45 -36.91
C LYS A 50 32.85 -38.48 -36.60
N PRO A 51 33.88 -38.95 -35.84
CA PRO A 51 33.88 -39.89 -34.72
C PRO A 51 34.80 -39.40 -33.58
N VAL A 52 34.25 -38.86 -32.48
CA VAL A 52 34.94 -38.87 -31.18
C VAL A 52 33.89 -39.06 -30.08
N ARG A 53 34.02 -40.15 -29.32
CA ARG A 53 33.21 -40.43 -28.11
C ARG A 53 33.74 -39.57 -26.96
N PRO A 54 32.86 -38.97 -26.13
CA PRO A 54 32.18 -39.73 -25.09
C PRO A 54 30.66 -39.82 -25.35
N SER A 55 29.99 -40.70 -24.62
CA SER A 55 28.57 -41.03 -24.75
C SER A 55 27.65 -39.80 -24.55
N VAL A 56 27.30 -39.13 -25.63
CA VAL A 56 26.23 -38.12 -25.67
C VAL A 56 24.92 -38.84 -26.01
N ALA A 57 23.96 -38.84 -25.09
CA ALA A 57 22.61 -39.33 -25.37
C ALA A 57 21.95 -38.41 -26.41
N ILE A 58 21.51 -38.97 -27.53
CA ILE A 58 20.79 -38.23 -28.57
C ILE A 58 19.32 -38.16 -28.15
N ILE A 59 18.86 -36.98 -27.74
CA ILE A 59 17.46 -36.72 -27.39
C ILE A 59 16.81 -36.03 -28.58
N ARG A 60 15.69 -36.56 -29.06
CA ARG A 60 14.89 -35.90 -30.12
C ARG A 60 13.79 -35.08 -29.47
N SER A 61 13.65 -33.82 -29.88
CA SER A 61 12.51 -32.97 -29.52
C SER A 61 11.20 -33.68 -29.88
N ARG A 62 10.23 -33.67 -28.97
CA ARG A 62 8.88 -34.23 -29.19
C ARG A 62 7.87 -33.11 -29.35
N ASP A 63 6.82 -33.39 -30.12
CA ASP A 63 5.62 -32.57 -30.21
C ASP A 63 4.71 -32.82 -29.01
N TYR A 64 4.12 -31.75 -28.49
CA TYR A 64 3.13 -31.79 -27.42
C TYR A 64 1.90 -30.96 -27.79
N ASP A 65 0.74 -31.37 -27.31
CA ASP A 65 -0.54 -30.74 -27.66
C ASP A 65 -0.74 -29.36 -27.03
N THR A 66 -0.07 -29.08 -25.90
CA THR A 66 -0.18 -27.80 -25.18
C THR A 66 1.19 -27.32 -24.69
N PRO A 67 1.38 -26.01 -24.47
CA PRO A 67 2.61 -25.48 -23.90
C PRO A 67 2.93 -26.03 -22.50
N GLN A 68 1.89 -26.24 -21.69
CA GLN A 68 1.99 -26.81 -20.35
C GLN A 68 2.52 -28.24 -20.42
N LYS A 69 1.98 -29.08 -21.33
CA LYS A 69 2.48 -30.43 -21.58
C LYS A 69 3.90 -30.41 -22.14
N ALA A 70 4.21 -29.46 -23.03
CA ALA A 70 5.56 -29.30 -23.56
C ALA A 70 6.57 -29.00 -22.45
N CYS A 71 6.18 -28.20 -21.46
CA CYS A 71 7.00 -27.91 -20.30
C CYS A 71 7.13 -29.12 -19.35
N SER A 72 6.01 -29.65 -18.83
CA SER A 72 6.04 -30.71 -17.81
C SER A 72 6.54 -32.05 -18.35
N SER A 73 5.98 -32.51 -19.47
CA SER A 73 6.32 -33.80 -20.08
C SER A 73 7.62 -33.72 -20.88
N GLY A 74 7.93 -32.55 -21.43
CA GLY A 74 9.23 -32.29 -22.04
C GLY A 74 10.38 -32.38 -21.06
N TRP A 75 10.25 -31.79 -19.87
CA TRP A 75 11.26 -31.95 -18.83
C TRP A 75 11.40 -33.39 -18.37
N ALA A 76 10.29 -34.10 -18.15
CA ALA A 76 10.32 -35.51 -17.78
C ALA A 76 11.07 -36.35 -18.83
N ASN A 77 10.89 -36.06 -20.11
CA ASN A 77 11.59 -36.74 -21.20
C ASN A 77 13.10 -36.46 -21.20
N ILE A 78 13.50 -35.19 -21.04
CA ILE A 78 14.92 -34.81 -20.95
C ILE A 78 15.56 -35.45 -19.71
N ARG A 79 14.87 -35.43 -18.57
CA ARG A 79 15.35 -36.05 -17.33
C ARG A 79 15.63 -37.53 -17.51
N GLU A 80 14.69 -38.24 -18.16
CA GLU A 80 14.82 -39.66 -18.41
C GLU A 80 15.96 -39.98 -19.39
N GLN A 81 16.03 -39.25 -20.50
CA GLN A 81 16.95 -39.61 -21.60
C GLN A 81 18.37 -39.04 -21.45
N ALA A 82 18.53 -37.87 -20.82
CA ALA A 82 19.85 -37.25 -20.64
C ALA A 82 20.52 -37.69 -19.33
N PHE A 83 19.71 -38.02 -18.32
CA PHE A 83 20.20 -38.26 -16.96
C PHE A 83 19.78 -39.62 -16.38
N ASN A 84 19.28 -40.55 -17.22
CA ASN A 84 18.78 -41.87 -16.81
C ASN A 84 17.78 -41.81 -15.64
N GLY A 85 17.00 -40.72 -15.54
CA GLY A 85 16.05 -40.51 -14.44
C GLY A 85 16.67 -40.25 -13.06
N ALA A 86 18.00 -40.34 -12.92
CA ALA A 86 18.70 -40.29 -11.64
C ALA A 86 18.98 -38.87 -11.14
N ALA A 87 19.09 -37.89 -12.04
CA ALA A 87 19.33 -36.50 -11.65
C ALA A 87 18.01 -35.73 -11.43
N TYR A 88 17.95 -34.95 -10.35
CA TYR A 88 16.83 -34.06 -10.01
C TYR A 88 15.45 -34.75 -9.83
N PRO A 89 15.34 -35.78 -8.97
CA PRO A 89 14.11 -36.56 -8.80
C PRO A 89 12.93 -35.75 -8.21
N GLY A 90 13.20 -34.63 -7.54
CA GLY A 90 12.19 -33.75 -6.94
C GLY A 90 11.99 -32.41 -7.62
N ALA A 91 12.53 -32.22 -8.85
CA ALA A 91 12.40 -30.93 -9.52
C ALA A 91 10.94 -30.63 -9.86
N THR A 92 10.45 -29.45 -9.46
CA THR A 92 9.11 -28.99 -9.83
C THR A 92 9.15 -28.23 -11.14
N VAL A 93 8.13 -28.42 -11.97
CA VAL A 93 8.06 -27.85 -13.32
C VAL A 93 6.78 -27.04 -13.46
N THR A 94 6.92 -25.74 -13.73
CA THR A 94 5.79 -24.83 -13.90
C THR A 94 5.89 -24.13 -15.25
N TYR A 95 4.79 -24.11 -16.00
CA TYR A 95 4.68 -23.34 -17.23
C TYR A 95 3.94 -22.03 -16.97
N TRP A 96 4.53 -20.90 -17.37
CA TRP A 96 3.86 -19.61 -17.38
C TRP A 96 4.44 -18.71 -18.48
N ASP A 97 3.55 -18.07 -19.24
CA ASP A 97 3.86 -17.11 -20.32
C ASP A 97 4.99 -17.55 -21.27
N GLY A 98 4.79 -18.68 -21.96
CA GLY A 98 5.74 -19.19 -22.96
C GLY A 98 7.05 -19.73 -22.39
N LYS A 99 7.21 -19.77 -21.06
CA LYS A 99 8.42 -20.26 -20.39
C LYS A 99 8.09 -21.40 -19.45
N CYS A 100 9.00 -22.37 -19.42
CA CYS A 100 9.03 -23.50 -18.52
C CYS A 100 10.07 -23.25 -17.43
N SER A 101 9.63 -23.18 -16.18
CA SER A 101 10.47 -22.99 -15.00
C SER A 101 10.66 -24.33 -14.31
N ILE A 102 11.91 -24.80 -14.22
CA ILE A 102 12.29 -26.05 -13.57
C ILE A 102 13.07 -25.69 -12.31
N LYS A 103 12.44 -25.86 -11.14
CA LYS A 103 13.08 -25.66 -9.84
C LYS A 103 13.74 -26.97 -9.42
N MET A 104 15.06 -26.96 -9.32
CA MET A 104 15.85 -28.10 -8.87
C MET A 104 15.88 -28.19 -7.34
N ASN A 105 16.16 -29.38 -6.80
CA ASN A 105 16.18 -29.64 -5.35
C ASN A 105 17.20 -28.78 -4.57
N ASN A 106 18.22 -28.26 -5.23
CA ASN A 106 19.23 -27.36 -4.65
C ASN A 106 18.84 -25.87 -4.73
N GLY A 107 17.57 -25.56 -5.02
CA GLY A 107 17.04 -24.20 -5.11
C GLY A 107 17.33 -23.48 -6.44
N ARG A 108 18.14 -24.05 -7.34
CA ARG A 108 18.41 -23.47 -8.66
C ARG A 108 17.18 -23.56 -9.56
N ILE A 109 16.93 -22.50 -10.33
CA ILE A 109 15.80 -22.44 -11.26
C ILE A 109 16.34 -22.33 -12.69
N LEU A 110 16.01 -23.31 -13.53
CA LEU A 110 16.26 -23.27 -14.97
C LEU A 110 15.00 -22.79 -15.70
N ARG A 111 15.13 -21.76 -16.54
CA ARG A 111 14.00 -21.23 -17.32
C ARG A 111 14.23 -21.48 -18.81
N LEU A 112 13.36 -22.27 -19.43
CA LEU A 112 13.45 -22.68 -20.83
C LEU A 112 12.24 -22.20 -21.63
N PRO A 113 12.39 -21.62 -22.82
CA PRO A 113 11.26 -21.23 -23.64
C PRO A 113 10.53 -22.45 -24.22
N VAL A 114 9.20 -22.37 -24.32
CA VAL A 114 8.33 -23.34 -24.99
C VAL A 114 7.87 -22.72 -26.32
N LYS A 115 8.11 -23.41 -27.43
CA LYS A 115 7.84 -22.90 -28.80
C LYS A 115 6.74 -23.67 -29.49
N ALA A 116 6.02 -23.05 -30.41
CA ALA A 116 5.13 -23.76 -31.33
C ALA A 116 5.93 -24.46 -32.46
N SER A 117 5.35 -25.49 -33.08
CA SER A 117 5.96 -26.37 -34.09
C SER A 117 6.32 -25.66 -35.39
N ASN A 118 5.69 -24.52 -35.67
CA ASN A 118 6.02 -23.61 -36.76
C ASN A 118 7.21 -22.67 -36.42
N GLY A 119 7.87 -22.86 -35.28
CA GLY A 119 9.00 -22.04 -34.82
C GLY A 119 8.61 -20.70 -34.21
N SER A 120 7.32 -20.33 -34.19
CA SER A 120 6.85 -19.12 -33.54
C SER A 120 6.84 -19.28 -32.02
N LEU A 121 7.33 -18.26 -31.33
CA LEU A 121 7.09 -18.07 -29.91
C LEU A 121 5.64 -17.61 -29.72
N PRO A 122 5.00 -17.88 -28.57
CA PRO A 122 3.73 -17.23 -28.25
C PRO A 122 3.89 -15.72 -28.40
N VAL A 123 2.86 -15.06 -28.95
CA VAL A 123 2.86 -13.62 -29.24
C VAL A 123 3.31 -12.86 -27.99
N GLY A 124 4.44 -12.17 -28.08
CA GLY A 124 5.05 -11.43 -26.96
C GLY A 124 6.48 -11.81 -26.60
N ILE A 125 7.02 -12.92 -27.12
CA ILE A 125 8.41 -13.32 -26.84
C ILE A 125 9.20 -13.33 -28.15
N SER A 126 10.24 -12.50 -28.26
CA SER A 126 11.26 -12.65 -29.30
C SER A 126 12.36 -13.58 -28.77
N ALA A 127 12.84 -14.50 -29.62
CA ALA A 127 14.07 -15.21 -29.34
C ALA A 127 15.19 -14.17 -29.31
N VAL A 128 15.76 -13.94 -28.13
CA VAL A 128 16.90 -13.06 -27.94
C VAL A 128 18.08 -13.72 -28.64
N SER A 129 18.53 -13.15 -29.76
CA SER A 129 19.76 -13.61 -30.42
C SER A 129 20.94 -13.30 -29.50
N THR A 130 21.99 -14.11 -29.57
CA THR A 130 23.21 -14.03 -28.76
C THR A 130 24.05 -12.76 -28.94
N ASN A 131 23.56 -11.79 -29.74
CA ASN A 131 24.13 -10.44 -29.87
C ASN A 131 23.22 -9.34 -29.31
N THR A 132 22.22 -9.69 -28.49
CA THR A 132 21.34 -8.69 -27.89
C THR A 132 22.08 -8.02 -26.75
N VAL A 133 22.48 -6.76 -26.96
CA VAL A 133 23.01 -5.92 -25.89
C VAL A 133 21.97 -5.91 -24.77
N THR A 134 22.43 -6.12 -23.53
CA THR A 134 21.59 -6.06 -22.34
C THR A 134 22.09 -4.93 -21.46
N HIS A 135 21.16 -4.13 -20.93
CA HIS A 135 21.45 -3.18 -19.88
C HIS A 135 20.75 -3.61 -18.60
N THR A 136 21.41 -3.37 -17.48
CA THR A 136 20.83 -3.58 -16.17
C THR A 136 20.81 -2.24 -15.45
N LEU A 137 19.62 -1.80 -15.10
CA LEU A 137 19.42 -0.68 -14.18
C LEU A 137 19.41 -1.22 -12.76
N TYR A 138 20.28 -0.68 -11.93
CA TYR A 138 20.28 -0.90 -10.48
C TYR A 138 19.62 0.30 -9.84
N HIS A 139 18.40 0.11 -9.38
CA HIS A 139 17.65 1.18 -8.75
C HIS A 139 18.11 1.35 -7.30
N PRO A 140 18.16 2.58 -6.73
CA PRO A 140 18.65 2.81 -5.36
C PRO A 140 17.89 2.05 -4.26
N ASN A 141 16.66 1.61 -4.53
CA ASN A 141 15.89 0.75 -3.61
C ASN A 141 16.32 -0.73 -3.64
N GLY A 142 17.42 -1.06 -4.33
CA GLY A 142 17.94 -2.41 -4.47
C GLY A 142 17.27 -3.25 -5.56
N GLN A 143 16.28 -2.70 -6.29
CA GLN A 143 15.69 -3.39 -7.42
C GLN A 143 16.64 -3.42 -8.61
N GLN A 144 16.66 -4.56 -9.29
CA GLN A 144 17.43 -4.76 -10.50
C GLN A 144 16.48 -4.98 -11.68
N HIS A 145 16.60 -4.16 -12.71
CA HIS A 145 15.82 -4.29 -13.92
C HIS A 145 16.75 -4.54 -15.10
N SER A 146 16.62 -5.70 -15.72
CA SER A 146 17.35 -6.03 -16.94
C SER A 146 16.50 -5.73 -18.16
N PHE A 147 17.13 -5.18 -19.19
CA PHE A 147 16.50 -4.78 -20.44
C PHE A 147 17.23 -5.36 -21.65
N TYR A 148 16.49 -5.54 -22.74
CA TYR A 148 16.99 -5.89 -24.05
C TYR A 148 16.50 -4.89 -25.10
N LYS A 149 17.24 -4.74 -26.21
CA LYS A 149 16.96 -3.71 -27.22
C LYS A 149 16.38 -4.29 -28.52
N PRO A 150 15.05 -4.42 -28.67
CA PRO A 150 14.43 -4.55 -29.98
C PRO A 150 14.33 -3.16 -30.65
N GLY A 151 15.11 -2.92 -31.70
CA GLY A 151 15.09 -1.63 -32.40
C GLY A 151 15.73 -0.49 -31.58
N ASN A 152 14.97 0.56 -31.24
CA ASN A 152 15.47 1.76 -30.52
C ASN A 152 14.99 1.91 -29.06
N ILE A 153 14.06 1.07 -28.60
CA ILE A 153 13.54 1.10 -27.22
C ILE A 153 14.09 -0.10 -26.48
N TRP A 154 14.50 0.07 -25.23
CA TRP A 154 14.87 -1.03 -24.35
C TRP A 154 13.66 -1.48 -23.55
N LEU A 155 13.31 -2.75 -23.69
CA LEU A 155 12.18 -3.37 -22.99
C LEU A 155 12.70 -4.24 -21.86
N SER A 156 12.03 -4.23 -20.71
CA SER A 156 12.39 -5.09 -19.59
C SER A 156 12.13 -6.57 -19.91
N PHE A 157 12.96 -7.46 -19.39
CA PHE A 157 12.76 -8.91 -19.47
C PHE A 157 11.57 -9.43 -18.63
N TYR A 158 11.12 -8.65 -17.65
CA TYR A 158 10.22 -9.13 -16.58
C TYR A 158 8.94 -8.31 -16.45
N ASP A 159 8.98 -7.02 -16.75
CA ASP A 159 7.82 -6.14 -16.63
C ASP A 159 7.74 -5.19 -17.83
N ASN A 160 6.84 -5.48 -18.76
CA ASN A 160 6.66 -4.73 -20.00
C ASN A 160 6.20 -3.27 -19.80
N ARG A 161 5.85 -2.86 -18.57
CA ARG A 161 5.61 -1.45 -18.22
C ARG A 161 6.90 -0.66 -18.11
N LEU A 162 7.99 -1.34 -17.74
CA LEU A 162 9.30 -0.74 -17.58
C LEU A 162 9.96 -0.53 -18.94
N LYS A 163 10.34 0.72 -19.22
CA LYS A 163 10.99 1.11 -20.47
C LYS A 163 12.27 1.85 -20.16
N LEU A 164 13.32 1.55 -20.93
CA LEU A 164 14.58 2.28 -20.86
C LEU A 164 14.89 2.84 -22.26
N GLU A 165 15.29 4.10 -22.32
CA GLU A 165 15.51 4.82 -23.57
C GLU A 165 16.79 5.65 -23.44
N GLN A 166 17.62 5.64 -24.48
CA GLN A 166 18.80 6.50 -24.52
C GLN A 166 18.41 7.85 -25.13
N GLN A 167 18.62 8.94 -24.41
CA GLN A 167 18.31 10.31 -24.83
C GLN A 167 19.61 11.12 -24.91
N GLY A 168 20.24 11.14 -26.08
CA GLY A 168 21.59 11.69 -26.22
C GLY A 168 22.61 10.86 -25.44
N ASP A 169 23.29 11.50 -24.48
CA ASP A 169 24.22 10.87 -23.54
C ASP A 169 23.54 10.41 -22.22
N HIS A 170 22.27 10.78 -22.01
CA HIS A 170 21.47 10.41 -20.83
C HIS A 170 20.64 9.13 -21.05
N TRP A 171 20.18 8.55 -19.94
CA TRP A 171 19.27 7.41 -19.91
C TRP A 171 17.93 7.79 -19.27
N SER A 172 16.83 7.58 -19.98
CA SER A 172 15.46 7.77 -19.47
C SER A 172 14.86 6.42 -19.10
N PHE A 173 14.48 6.24 -17.85
CA PHE A 173 13.76 5.08 -17.33
C PHE A 173 12.30 5.42 -17.04
N THR A 174 11.37 4.57 -17.48
CA THR A 174 9.94 4.67 -17.13
C THR A 174 9.61 3.57 -16.11
N THR A 175 9.10 3.97 -14.95
CA THR A 175 8.74 3.09 -13.84
C THR A 175 7.43 2.33 -14.11
N ALA A 176 7.12 1.37 -13.23
CA ALA A 176 5.89 0.57 -13.30
C ALA A 176 4.62 1.41 -13.09
N GLU A 177 4.78 2.56 -12.43
CA GLU A 177 3.78 3.59 -12.14
C GLU A 177 3.69 4.66 -13.24
N GLY A 178 4.55 4.58 -14.26
CA GLY A 178 4.58 5.49 -15.40
C GLY A 178 5.35 6.79 -15.16
N ALA A 179 5.98 6.94 -13.99
CA ALA A 179 6.91 8.05 -13.74
C ALA A 179 8.16 7.90 -14.61
N ARG A 180 8.75 9.04 -14.99
CA ARG A 180 9.98 9.10 -15.80
C ARG A 180 11.14 9.58 -14.97
N GLU A 181 12.23 8.85 -15.04
CA GLU A 181 13.50 9.16 -14.40
C GLU A 181 14.55 9.39 -15.48
N LEU A 182 15.32 10.46 -15.37
CA LEU A 182 16.42 10.77 -16.28
C LEU A 182 17.73 10.61 -15.50
N TYR A 183 18.68 9.87 -16.07
CA TYR A 183 19.98 9.59 -15.51
C TYR A 183 21.08 10.12 -16.41
N ASP A 184 22.14 10.69 -15.81
CA ASP A 184 23.32 11.14 -16.54
C ASP A 184 24.21 9.98 -17.02
N PRO A 185 25.26 10.23 -17.82
CA PRO A 185 26.16 9.17 -18.30
C PRO A 185 26.88 8.38 -17.18
N SER A 186 26.96 8.94 -15.97
CA SER A 186 27.53 8.29 -14.79
C SER A 186 26.50 7.51 -13.95
N GLY A 187 25.23 7.50 -14.38
CA GLY A 187 24.14 6.78 -13.71
C GLY A 187 23.51 7.54 -12.54
N ARG A 188 23.74 8.85 -12.41
CA ARG A 188 23.12 9.68 -11.36
C ARG A 188 21.77 10.19 -11.82
N LEU A 189 20.76 10.15 -10.95
CA LEU A 189 19.41 10.64 -11.24
C LEU A 189 19.41 12.17 -11.37
N VAL A 190 19.11 12.69 -12.55
CA VAL A 190 19.06 14.14 -12.86
C VAL A 190 17.65 14.70 -12.69
N SER A 191 16.62 13.92 -13.03
CA SER A 191 15.23 14.33 -12.83
C SER A 191 14.30 13.16 -12.61
N HIS A 192 13.24 13.37 -11.82
CA HIS A 192 12.12 12.46 -11.65
C HIS A 192 10.82 13.21 -11.90
N THR A 193 10.01 12.70 -12.83
CA THR A 193 8.73 13.29 -13.27
C THR A 193 7.62 12.26 -13.06
N PRO A 194 6.74 12.44 -12.07
CA PRO A 194 5.56 11.59 -11.89
C PRO A 194 4.64 11.61 -13.13
N LEU A 195 3.83 10.57 -13.32
CA LEU A 195 2.83 10.53 -14.37
C LEU A 195 1.69 11.53 -14.08
N GLY A 196 1.50 12.53 -14.94
CA GLY A 196 0.62 13.67 -14.69
C GLY A 196 1.22 14.58 -13.62
N GLY A 197 2.52 14.85 -13.69
CA GLY A 197 3.22 15.68 -12.71
C GLY A 197 4.39 16.43 -13.34
N LEU A 198 4.89 17.41 -12.58
CA LEU A 198 6.06 18.20 -12.97
C LEU A 198 7.37 17.59 -12.47
N PRO A 199 8.50 17.87 -13.15
CA PRO A 199 9.80 17.31 -12.79
C PRO A 199 10.30 17.86 -11.45
N THR A 200 10.89 16.97 -10.65
CA THR A 200 11.87 17.31 -9.61
C THR A 200 13.26 17.05 -10.17
N THR A 201 14.18 18.00 -9.99
CA THR A 201 15.55 17.92 -10.50
C THR A 201 16.56 17.81 -9.38
N TYR A 202 17.70 17.19 -9.71
CA TYR A 202 18.74 16.81 -8.76
C TYR A 202 20.10 17.29 -9.28
N ALA A 203 20.85 17.97 -8.43
CA ALA A 203 22.18 18.48 -8.77
C ALA A 203 23.24 17.94 -7.81
N TYR A 204 24.42 17.65 -8.35
CA TYR A 204 25.51 16.96 -7.66
C TYR A 204 26.78 17.81 -7.65
N ASN A 205 27.62 17.65 -6.63
CA ASN A 205 28.97 18.23 -6.63
C ASN A 205 29.95 17.41 -7.49
N VAL A 206 31.21 17.85 -7.52
CA VAL A 206 32.28 17.21 -8.30
C VAL A 206 32.62 15.81 -7.78
N GLU A 207 32.38 15.55 -6.49
CA GLU A 207 32.51 14.23 -5.86
C GLU A 207 31.29 13.32 -6.09
N GLY A 208 30.26 13.79 -6.80
CA GLY A 208 29.06 13.02 -7.11
C GLY A 208 28.01 12.93 -5.99
N ARG A 209 28.11 13.76 -4.95
CA ARG A 209 27.15 13.84 -3.84
C ARG A 209 26.00 14.79 -4.18
N LEU A 210 24.77 14.43 -3.82
CA LEU A 210 23.56 15.22 -4.11
C LEU A 210 23.55 16.51 -3.30
N THR A 211 23.65 17.67 -3.92
CA THR A 211 23.71 18.96 -3.23
C THR A 211 22.42 19.75 -3.27
N THR A 212 21.59 19.55 -4.29
CA THR A 212 20.33 20.31 -4.44
C THR A 212 19.23 19.41 -4.98
N ILE A 213 18.06 19.50 -4.38
CA ILE A 213 16.80 18.95 -4.88
C ILE A 213 15.91 20.14 -5.20
N ALA A 214 15.61 20.37 -6.47
CA ALA A 214 14.72 21.43 -6.91
C ALA A 214 13.39 20.81 -7.37
N GLY A 215 12.36 20.98 -6.56
CA GLY A 215 11.00 20.60 -6.91
C GLY A 215 10.40 21.57 -7.94
N PRO A 216 9.16 21.31 -8.38
CA PRO A 216 8.41 22.25 -9.19
C PRO A 216 8.30 23.63 -8.51
N HIS A 217 8.23 24.69 -9.33
CA HIS A 217 7.97 26.06 -8.87
C HIS A 217 9.05 26.66 -7.93
N ASP A 218 10.33 26.46 -8.28
CA ASP A 218 11.50 27.09 -7.64
C ASP A 218 11.72 26.74 -6.16
N ARG A 219 11.06 25.71 -5.64
CA ARG A 219 11.29 25.21 -4.28
C ARG A 219 12.50 24.32 -4.24
N THR A 220 13.48 24.68 -3.41
CA THR A 220 14.75 23.96 -3.32
C THR A 220 15.06 23.49 -1.91
N LEU A 221 15.66 22.29 -1.85
CA LEU A 221 16.36 21.79 -0.69
C LEU A 221 17.85 21.73 -1.01
N THR A 222 18.69 22.15 -0.06
CA THR A 222 20.15 22.12 -0.19
C THR A 222 20.76 21.17 0.81
N LEU A 223 21.71 20.35 0.40
CA LEU A 223 22.37 19.35 1.22
C LEU A 223 23.86 19.70 1.33
N GLY A 224 24.40 19.67 2.54
CA GLY A 224 25.83 19.83 2.81
C GLY A 224 26.44 18.56 3.39
N TYR A 225 27.74 18.37 3.16
CA TYR A 225 28.48 17.17 3.55
C TYR A 225 29.79 17.52 4.25
N ASP A 226 30.30 16.62 5.09
CA ASP A 226 31.67 16.67 5.59
C ASP A 226 32.68 16.04 4.61
N ALA A 227 33.95 15.95 5.02
CA ALA A 227 35.01 15.36 4.20
C ALA A 227 34.73 13.87 3.92
N GLU A 228 34.19 13.16 4.90
CA GLU A 228 33.86 11.73 4.86
C GLU A 228 32.64 11.43 3.98
N GLY A 229 31.82 12.44 3.66
CA GLY A 229 30.65 12.31 2.79
C GLY A 229 29.35 12.04 3.51
N ARG A 230 29.31 12.29 4.81
CA ARG A 230 28.11 12.25 5.63
C ARG A 230 27.38 13.57 5.50
N MET A 231 26.05 13.53 5.41
CA MET A 231 25.23 14.73 5.24
C MET A 231 25.21 15.51 6.55
N THR A 232 25.82 16.69 6.61
CA THR A 232 25.89 17.53 7.82
C THR A 232 24.77 18.56 7.89
N THR A 233 24.15 18.91 6.76
CA THR A 233 23.10 19.91 6.73
C THR A 233 22.01 19.60 5.70
N LEU A 234 20.77 19.90 6.05
CA LEU A 234 19.63 19.98 5.14
C LEU A 234 19.00 21.36 5.28
N GLY A 235 19.13 22.20 4.25
CA GLY A 235 18.55 23.54 4.19
C GLY A 235 17.30 23.57 3.34
N GLY A 236 16.32 24.36 3.78
CA GLY A 236 15.12 24.70 3.02
C GLY A 236 14.60 26.09 3.42
N PRO A 237 13.39 26.46 2.99
CA PRO A 237 12.82 27.77 3.28
C PRO A 237 12.62 28.08 4.77
N ASP A 238 12.45 27.05 5.61
CA ASP A 238 12.29 27.15 7.06
C ASP A 238 13.60 27.21 7.84
N GLY A 239 14.73 27.31 7.14
CA GLY A 239 16.06 27.27 7.74
C GLY A 239 16.75 25.93 7.54
N ARG A 240 17.68 25.59 8.45
CA ARG A 240 18.62 24.49 8.26
C ARG A 240 18.58 23.52 9.43
N ILE A 241 18.50 22.24 9.11
CA ILE A 241 18.70 21.13 10.04
C ILE A 241 20.17 20.73 9.99
N HIS A 242 20.78 20.54 11.15
CA HIS A 242 22.17 20.11 11.29
C HIS A 242 22.24 18.68 11.81
N TYR A 243 23.12 17.88 11.22
CA TYR A 243 23.37 16.49 11.58
C TYR A 243 24.79 16.37 12.10
N HIS A 244 24.94 15.72 13.25
CA HIS A 244 26.21 15.47 13.91
C HIS A 244 26.42 13.96 14.04
N TYR A 245 27.66 13.55 13.84
CA TYR A 245 28.05 12.15 13.81
C TYR A 245 29.12 11.88 14.86
N GLU A 246 29.29 10.61 15.21
CA GLU A 246 30.38 10.14 16.07
C GLU A 246 31.76 10.31 15.40
N ASP A 247 32.81 10.24 16.22
CA ASP A 247 34.22 10.39 15.84
C ASP A 247 34.59 9.45 14.67
N PRO A 248 35.39 9.90 13.67
CA PRO A 248 35.82 9.08 12.53
C PRO A 248 36.48 7.73 12.86
N ASP A 249 36.98 7.52 14.08
CA ASP A 249 37.59 6.24 14.51
C ASP A 249 36.56 5.21 15.04
N GLN A 250 35.26 5.55 15.08
CA GLN A 250 34.13 4.72 15.52
C GLN A 250 33.13 4.51 14.36
N PRO A 251 32.12 3.63 14.47
CA PRO A 251 31.06 3.58 13.46
C PRO A 251 30.48 4.98 13.24
N GLN A 252 30.29 5.35 11.97
CA GLN A 252 29.92 6.69 11.51
C GLN A 252 28.45 7.05 11.79
N ASN A 253 27.99 6.76 13.00
CA ASN A 253 26.62 6.87 13.44
C ASN A 253 26.19 8.32 13.61
N LEU A 254 24.93 8.61 13.29
CA LEU A 254 24.30 9.90 13.56
C LEU A 254 24.01 10.01 15.05
N THR A 255 24.63 10.94 15.76
CA THR A 255 24.47 11.07 17.22
C THR A 255 23.49 12.18 17.61
N ARG A 256 23.35 13.22 16.79
CA ARG A 256 22.48 14.37 17.10
C ARG A 256 21.94 15.06 15.86
N VAL A 257 20.67 15.45 15.92
CA VAL A 257 20.02 16.31 14.93
C VAL A 257 19.57 17.59 15.60
N VAL A 258 19.95 18.75 15.06
CA VAL A 258 19.59 20.09 15.57
C VAL A 258 18.65 20.76 14.59
N TYR A 259 17.52 21.23 15.09
CA TYR A 259 16.47 21.88 14.32
C TYR A 259 16.68 23.40 14.23
N PRO A 260 15.97 24.11 13.33
CA PRO A 260 16.12 25.55 13.15
C PRO A 260 15.87 26.41 14.39
N ASP A 261 15.11 25.91 15.37
CA ASP A 261 14.87 26.59 16.66
C ASP A 261 15.93 26.28 17.73
N GLY A 262 16.97 25.50 17.39
CA GLY A 262 18.06 25.12 18.29
C GLY A 262 17.79 23.88 19.15
N THR A 263 16.57 23.35 19.15
CA THR A 263 16.23 22.09 19.83
C THR A 263 16.90 20.91 19.14
N SER A 264 17.08 19.78 19.82
CA SER A 264 17.78 18.64 19.22
C SER A 264 17.33 17.28 19.70
N LYS A 265 17.30 16.30 18.79
CA LYS A 265 17.18 14.87 19.11
C LYS A 265 18.57 14.25 19.21
N ILE A 266 18.73 13.31 20.13
CA ILE A 266 19.96 12.56 20.36
C ILE A 266 19.69 11.08 20.10
N TYR A 267 20.65 10.41 19.47
CA TYR A 267 20.57 9.00 19.06
C TYR A 267 21.66 8.23 19.79
N HIS A 268 21.30 7.07 20.37
CA HIS A 268 22.17 6.28 21.24
C HIS A 268 22.50 4.92 20.64
N TYR A 269 23.76 4.53 20.72
CA TYR A 269 24.31 3.28 20.17
C TYR A 269 25.09 2.57 21.27
N GLU A 270 24.36 1.98 22.22
CA GLU A 270 24.89 1.46 23.47
C GLU A 270 25.18 -0.05 23.43
N GLU A 271 24.98 -0.70 22.29
CA GLU A 271 25.13 -2.15 22.10
C GLU A 271 26.57 -2.50 21.63
N PRO A 272 27.44 -3.06 22.49
CA PRO A 272 28.84 -3.27 22.16
C PRO A 272 29.07 -4.33 21.08
N ASN A 273 28.19 -5.34 20.98
CA ASN A 273 28.31 -6.39 19.97
C ASN A 273 27.89 -5.88 18.57
N TRP A 274 27.04 -4.86 18.55
CA TRP A 274 26.46 -4.25 17.34
C TRP A 274 26.46 -2.73 17.45
N PRO A 275 27.64 -2.08 17.43
CA PRO A 275 27.75 -0.65 17.73
C PRO A 275 27.12 0.27 16.66
N GLY A 276 26.62 -0.28 15.55
CA GLY A 276 25.80 0.45 14.56
C GLY A 276 24.30 0.39 14.83
N ASN A 277 23.84 -0.40 15.81
CA ASN A 277 22.44 -0.57 16.13
C ASN A 277 21.94 0.55 17.04
N LEU A 278 20.82 1.18 16.65
CA LEU A 278 20.21 2.26 17.42
C LEU A 278 19.49 1.71 18.65
N THR A 279 20.10 1.86 19.81
CA THR A 279 19.53 1.42 21.11
C THR A 279 18.52 2.40 21.71
N GLY A 280 18.48 3.65 21.23
CA GLY A 280 17.41 4.55 21.62
C GLY A 280 17.53 5.98 21.13
N ILE A 281 16.49 6.76 21.44
CA ILE A 281 16.38 8.17 21.07
C ILE A 281 16.02 8.97 22.31
N THR A 282 16.81 10.02 22.58
CA THR A 282 16.41 11.10 23.50
C THR A 282 15.77 12.22 22.70
N ASP A 283 14.55 12.59 23.09
CA ASP A 283 13.78 13.65 22.45
C ASP A 283 14.33 15.05 22.79
N GLU A 284 13.72 16.06 22.18
CA GLU A 284 14.09 17.47 22.39
C GLU A 284 13.78 17.99 23.79
N ASN A 285 12.96 17.29 24.57
CA ASN A 285 12.70 17.58 25.97
C ASN A 285 13.74 16.95 26.92
N GLY A 286 14.65 16.11 26.40
CA GLY A 286 15.68 15.42 27.18
C GLY A 286 15.25 14.05 27.73
N ASN A 287 14.09 13.52 27.34
CA ASN A 287 13.61 12.21 27.78
C ASN A 287 14.07 11.11 26.83
N ARG A 288 14.45 9.92 27.35
CA ARG A 288 14.63 8.71 26.53
C ARG A 288 13.27 8.25 26.02
N TYR A 289 12.89 8.78 24.86
CA TYR A 289 11.58 8.59 24.25
C TYR A 289 11.39 7.19 23.68
N ALA A 290 12.44 6.59 23.10
CA ALA A 290 12.38 5.25 22.51
C ALA A 290 13.63 4.42 22.87
N THR A 291 13.42 3.11 23.01
CA THR A 291 14.43 2.12 23.35
C THR A 291 14.25 0.87 22.51
N TRP A 292 15.36 0.30 22.05
CA TRP A 292 15.43 -1.00 21.39
C TRP A 292 16.52 -1.85 22.00
N ASP A 293 16.21 -3.13 22.23
CA ASP A 293 17.20 -4.13 22.61
C ASP A 293 17.37 -5.14 21.47
N TYR A 294 18.53 -5.77 21.43
CA TYR A 294 18.93 -6.66 20.35
C TYR A 294 19.40 -8.02 20.91
N ASP A 295 19.20 -9.07 20.12
CA ASP A 295 19.81 -10.37 20.37
C ASP A 295 21.32 -10.30 20.11
N ASP A 296 22.13 -10.58 21.14
CA ASP A 296 23.60 -10.48 21.08
C ASP A 296 24.21 -11.26 19.91
N ALA A 297 23.67 -12.42 19.57
CA ALA A 297 24.24 -13.31 18.57
C ALA A 297 23.91 -12.89 17.13
N SER A 298 22.69 -12.39 16.89
CA SER A 298 22.18 -12.11 15.55
C SER A 298 22.06 -10.62 15.21
N GLY A 299 22.12 -9.74 16.21
CA GLY A 299 21.91 -8.29 16.05
C GLY A 299 20.48 -7.92 15.68
N LYS A 300 19.52 -8.86 15.80
CA LYS A 300 18.11 -8.62 15.51
C LYS A 300 17.40 -8.01 16.71
N VAL A 301 16.44 -7.12 16.46
CA VAL A 301 15.65 -6.46 17.51
C VAL A 301 14.80 -7.48 18.28
N ILE A 302 14.87 -7.46 19.61
CA ILE A 302 14.06 -8.32 20.50
C ILE A 302 13.09 -7.52 21.36
N LEU A 303 13.31 -6.21 21.48
CA LEU A 303 12.43 -5.27 22.18
C LEU A 303 12.32 -3.97 21.40
N SER A 304 11.12 -3.40 21.35
CA SER A 304 10.86 -2.03 20.93
C SER A 304 9.86 -1.42 21.91
N GLU A 305 10.21 -0.29 22.52
CA GLU A 305 9.29 0.45 23.40
C GLU A 305 9.57 1.95 23.39
N HIS A 306 8.57 2.71 23.80
CA HIS A 306 8.71 4.10 24.16
C HIS A 306 8.91 4.25 25.68
N ALA A 307 9.19 5.48 26.12
CA ALA A 307 9.41 5.82 27.52
C ALA A 307 8.34 5.21 28.45
N GLY A 308 8.78 4.61 29.57
CA GLY A 308 7.87 4.01 30.55
C GLY A 308 7.20 2.70 30.09
N GLY A 309 7.72 2.04 29.05
CA GLY A 309 7.15 0.79 28.52
C GLY A 309 5.95 1.01 27.59
N ALA A 310 5.73 2.25 27.14
CA ALA A 310 4.68 2.58 26.21
C ALA A 310 4.90 1.87 24.86
N LYS A 311 3.84 1.34 24.24
CA LYS A 311 3.87 0.60 22.97
C LYS A 311 4.93 -0.50 22.94
N ARG A 312 5.13 -1.18 24.07
CA ARG A 312 6.11 -2.26 24.20
C ARG A 312 5.75 -3.46 23.32
N VAL A 313 6.68 -3.85 22.47
CA VAL A 313 6.61 -5.04 21.60
C VAL A 313 7.88 -5.84 21.77
N GLU A 314 7.74 -7.15 21.96
CA GLU A 314 8.84 -8.11 22.06
C GLU A 314 8.82 -9.09 20.89
N PHE A 315 10.00 -9.48 20.44
CA PHE A 315 10.20 -10.37 19.29
C PHE A 315 10.99 -11.61 19.68
N THR A 316 10.50 -12.78 19.28
CA THR A 316 11.22 -14.05 19.39
C THR A 316 11.40 -14.65 18.00
N TYR A 317 12.65 -14.79 17.56
CA TYR A 317 12.99 -15.45 16.30
C TYR A 317 13.21 -16.94 16.52
N ASN A 318 12.28 -17.76 16.05
CA ASN A 318 12.28 -19.19 16.31
C ASN A 318 13.21 -19.94 15.34
N ALA A 319 13.72 -21.08 15.78
CA ALA A 319 14.63 -21.92 14.99
C ALA A 319 13.97 -22.50 13.72
N ASP A 320 12.64 -22.59 13.69
CA ASP A 320 11.86 -23.03 12.53
C ASP A 320 11.65 -21.93 11.47
N GLY A 321 12.19 -20.73 11.69
CA GLY A 321 12.07 -19.58 10.79
C GLY A 321 10.84 -18.71 11.03
N THR A 322 9.99 -19.04 12.01
CA THR A 322 8.88 -18.19 12.41
C THR A 322 9.33 -17.05 13.32
N THR A 323 8.49 -16.02 13.46
CA THR A 323 8.71 -14.92 14.42
C THR A 323 7.49 -14.76 15.31
N THR A 324 7.67 -14.89 16.62
CA THR A 324 6.64 -14.60 17.60
C THR A 324 6.73 -13.13 18.01
N VAL A 325 5.61 -12.42 17.99
CA VAL A 325 5.49 -11.01 18.36
C VAL A 325 4.54 -10.92 19.55
N ALA A 326 4.99 -10.33 20.65
CA ALA A 326 4.20 -10.09 21.84
C ALA A 326 4.01 -8.59 22.07
N GLU A 327 2.79 -8.11 21.86
CA GLU A 327 2.39 -6.72 22.10
C GLU A 327 1.84 -6.56 23.52
N THR A 328 2.37 -5.62 24.30
CA THR A 328 1.94 -5.38 25.68
C THR A 328 0.85 -4.30 25.74
N ILE A 329 -0.31 -4.66 26.25
CA ILE A 329 -1.42 -3.73 26.51
C ILE A 329 -1.33 -3.16 27.92
N SER A 330 -1.15 -4.04 28.91
CA SER A 330 -1.03 -3.65 30.32
C SER A 330 0.27 -4.20 30.90
N THR A 331 1.03 -3.31 31.56
CA THR A 331 2.21 -3.62 32.35
C THR A 331 1.90 -3.80 33.84
N ASP A 332 0.61 -3.76 34.23
CA ASP A 332 0.19 -4.01 35.62
C ASP A 332 0.73 -5.37 36.10
N PRO A 333 1.61 -5.42 37.12
CA PRO A 333 2.14 -6.68 37.63
C PRO A 333 1.06 -7.63 38.16
N ALA A 334 -0.08 -7.10 38.60
CA ALA A 334 -1.20 -7.91 39.08
C ALA A 334 -2.01 -8.52 37.94
N ASN A 335 -1.98 -7.93 36.75
CA ASN A 335 -2.72 -8.39 35.57
C ASN A 335 -2.04 -7.94 34.26
N PRO A 336 -0.93 -8.58 33.87
CA PRO A 336 -0.26 -8.26 32.62
C PRO A 336 -1.12 -8.73 31.44
N ILE A 337 -1.37 -7.82 30.49
CA ILE A 337 -2.18 -8.13 29.31
C ILE A 337 -1.29 -8.00 28.07
N ARG A 338 -1.23 -9.07 27.27
CA ARG A 338 -0.42 -9.14 26.04
C ARG A 338 -1.16 -9.89 24.95
N ALA A 339 -0.98 -9.47 23.70
CA ALA A 339 -1.37 -10.27 22.52
C ALA A 339 -0.12 -10.90 21.90
N VAL A 340 -0.15 -12.21 21.73
CA VAL A 340 0.97 -12.98 21.16
C VAL A 340 0.56 -13.59 19.83
N ARG A 341 1.30 -13.26 18.76
CA ARG A 341 1.07 -13.79 17.41
C ARG A 341 2.34 -14.36 16.82
N THR A 342 2.23 -15.49 16.12
CA THR A 342 3.33 -16.13 15.41
C THR A 342 3.18 -15.93 13.92
N TYR A 343 4.20 -15.36 13.30
CA TYR A 343 4.28 -15.10 11.87
C TYR A 343 5.13 -16.16 11.19
N HIS A 344 4.52 -16.80 10.19
CA HIS A 344 5.17 -17.74 9.30
C HIS A 344 5.51 -17.07 7.99
N PHE A 345 6.65 -17.45 7.43
CA PHE A 345 7.16 -16.85 6.22
C PHE A 345 7.49 -17.89 5.17
N GLU A 346 7.30 -17.52 3.91
CA GLU A 346 7.75 -18.27 2.74
C GLU A 346 8.57 -17.38 1.81
N VAL A 347 9.47 -17.99 1.02
CA VAL A 347 10.23 -17.25 0.00
C VAL A 347 9.46 -17.31 -1.31
N VAL A 348 8.90 -16.18 -1.73
CA VAL A 348 8.18 -16.01 -3.01
C VAL A 348 8.81 -14.87 -3.78
N ALA A 349 9.09 -15.09 -5.07
CA ALA A 349 9.83 -14.16 -5.91
C ALA A 349 11.16 -13.68 -5.28
N SER A 350 11.89 -14.60 -4.64
CA SER A 350 13.15 -14.34 -3.91
C SER A 350 13.04 -13.37 -2.74
N GLN A 351 11.82 -13.12 -2.24
CA GLN A 351 11.57 -12.29 -1.07
C GLN A 351 10.85 -13.10 0.00
N LEU A 352 11.22 -12.89 1.26
CA LEU A 352 10.52 -13.46 2.40
C LEU A 352 9.16 -12.75 2.55
N ARG A 353 8.06 -13.51 2.58
CA ARG A 353 6.69 -12.99 2.68
C ARG A 353 5.93 -13.73 3.76
N ALA A 354 5.16 -13.00 4.56
CA ALA A 354 4.30 -13.61 5.56
C ALA A 354 3.16 -14.38 4.88
N SER A 355 3.07 -15.68 5.14
CA SER A 355 2.06 -16.59 4.56
C SER A 355 0.97 -16.97 5.55
N LEU A 356 1.28 -16.98 6.84
CA LEU A 356 0.37 -17.42 7.88
C LEU A 356 0.64 -16.64 9.17
N ILE A 357 -0.44 -16.24 9.85
CA ILE A 357 -0.41 -15.63 11.17
C ILE A 357 -1.34 -16.44 12.07
N GLU A 358 -0.81 -16.93 13.18
CA GLU A 358 -1.52 -17.70 14.20
C GLU A 358 -1.31 -17.09 15.60
N GLY A 359 -2.01 -17.63 16.59
CA GLY A 359 -1.96 -17.17 17.98
C GLY A 359 -3.19 -16.38 18.39
N ASP A 360 -3.00 -15.38 19.24
CA ASP A 360 -4.06 -14.58 19.83
C ASP A 360 -4.87 -13.82 18.75
N ARG A 361 -6.19 -14.06 18.73
CA ARG A 361 -7.15 -13.38 17.83
C ARG A 361 -8.40 -12.81 18.52
N CYS A 362 -8.84 -13.42 19.63
CA CYS A 362 -9.88 -12.88 20.51
C CYS A 362 -9.66 -13.42 21.94
N ASN A 363 -10.44 -12.98 22.93
CA ASN A 363 -10.21 -13.36 24.33
C ASN A 363 -10.50 -14.84 24.64
N ASP A 364 -11.51 -15.43 23.98
CA ASP A 364 -12.10 -16.72 24.39
C ASP A 364 -12.32 -17.72 23.22
N CYS A 365 -11.72 -17.49 22.05
CA CYS A 365 -11.93 -18.33 20.86
C CYS A 365 -10.88 -19.45 20.73
N ALA A 366 -11.29 -20.54 20.09
CA ALA A 366 -10.43 -21.69 19.83
C ALA A 366 -9.20 -21.34 18.96
N ASN A 367 -8.06 -21.96 19.29
CA ASN A 367 -6.73 -21.73 18.68
C ASN A 367 -6.56 -22.31 17.25
N SER A 368 -7.62 -22.63 16.52
CA SER A 368 -7.54 -23.26 15.19
C SER A 368 -7.56 -22.30 14.01
N ASP A 369 -8.00 -21.05 14.21
CA ASP A 369 -8.29 -20.15 13.10
C ASP A 369 -7.12 -19.20 12.85
N MET A 370 -6.82 -18.98 11.57
CA MET A 370 -5.57 -18.40 11.12
C MET A 370 -5.81 -17.36 10.04
N LYS A 371 -5.00 -16.30 10.04
CA LYS A 371 -4.97 -15.37 8.92
C LYS A 371 -3.94 -15.86 7.90
N GLN A 372 -4.39 -16.14 6.69
CA GLN A 372 -3.55 -16.71 5.64
C GLN A 372 -3.40 -15.74 4.47
N ARG A 373 -2.22 -15.76 3.85
CA ARG A 373 -1.91 -15.07 2.60
C ARG A 373 -1.25 -16.04 1.64
N GLU A 374 -1.82 -16.17 0.45
CA GLU A 374 -1.19 -16.87 -0.66
C GLU A 374 -0.70 -15.86 -1.70
N TYR A 375 0.40 -16.17 -2.35
CA TYR A 375 0.97 -15.33 -3.40
C TYR A 375 1.07 -16.12 -4.72
N HIS A 376 1.03 -15.40 -5.83
CA HIS A 376 1.50 -15.92 -7.12
C HIS A 376 3.02 -16.07 -7.08
N ASP A 377 3.59 -16.91 -7.96
CA ASP A 377 5.05 -17.10 -8.08
C ASP A 377 5.81 -15.79 -8.35
N THR A 378 5.12 -14.77 -8.85
CA THR A 378 5.58 -13.40 -9.12
C THR A 378 5.58 -12.49 -7.88
N GLY A 379 5.14 -12.98 -6.71
CA GLY A 379 5.10 -12.23 -5.44
C GLY A 379 3.82 -11.41 -5.22
N GLN A 380 2.93 -11.34 -6.21
CA GLN A 380 1.66 -10.65 -6.10
C GLN A 380 0.69 -11.42 -5.21
N LEU A 381 -0.07 -10.73 -4.36
CA LEU A 381 -1.05 -11.35 -3.48
C LEU A 381 -2.14 -12.03 -4.31
N LYS A 382 -2.36 -13.33 -4.08
CA LYS A 382 -3.33 -14.17 -4.79
C LYS A 382 -4.63 -14.33 -3.99
N ARG A 383 -4.50 -14.62 -2.69
CA ARG A 383 -5.63 -14.90 -1.79
C ARG A 383 -5.32 -14.42 -0.38
N VAL A 384 -6.33 -13.91 0.30
CA VAL A 384 -6.31 -13.65 1.75
C VAL A 384 -7.47 -14.37 2.39
N THR A 385 -7.20 -15.08 3.48
CA THR A 385 -8.21 -15.58 4.41
C THR A 385 -8.07 -14.78 5.70
N ASP A 386 -9.15 -14.12 6.13
CA ASP A 386 -9.16 -13.34 7.38
C ASP A 386 -9.35 -14.23 8.63
N TRP A 387 -9.48 -13.62 9.81
CA TRP A 387 -9.59 -14.35 11.08
C TRP A 387 -10.96 -15.02 11.29
N ASN A 388 -11.96 -14.62 10.51
CA ASN A 388 -13.29 -15.22 10.46
C ASN A 388 -13.39 -16.28 9.35
N GLY A 389 -12.30 -16.54 8.60
CA GLY A 389 -12.27 -17.48 7.50
C GLY A 389 -12.83 -16.93 6.18
N ASN A 390 -13.14 -15.63 6.10
CA ASN A 390 -13.62 -15.01 4.88
C ASN A 390 -12.47 -14.85 3.88
N ILE A 391 -12.77 -15.18 2.61
CA ILE A 391 -11.76 -15.25 1.56
C ILE A 391 -11.91 -14.08 0.59
N THR A 392 -10.78 -13.43 0.28
CA THR A 392 -10.65 -12.45 -0.81
C THR A 392 -9.60 -12.92 -1.82
N ASP A 393 -10.00 -13.04 -3.08
CA ASP A 393 -9.15 -13.42 -4.21
C ASP A 393 -8.76 -12.21 -5.07
N TYR A 394 -7.57 -12.29 -5.67
CA TYR A 394 -6.99 -11.25 -6.52
C TYR A 394 -6.50 -11.86 -7.83
N THR A 395 -6.75 -11.17 -8.95
CA THR A 395 -6.16 -11.51 -10.26
C THR A 395 -5.43 -10.31 -10.84
N TYR A 396 -4.49 -10.57 -11.75
CA TYR A 396 -3.66 -9.54 -12.39
C TYR A 396 -3.56 -9.82 -13.89
N ASN A 397 -3.50 -8.76 -14.68
CA ASN A 397 -3.30 -8.86 -16.12
C ASN A 397 -1.82 -9.10 -16.48
N SER A 398 -1.52 -9.19 -17.77
CA SER A 398 -0.15 -9.39 -18.30
C SER A 398 0.82 -8.23 -18.01
N ARG A 399 0.33 -7.08 -17.53
CA ARG A 399 1.14 -5.93 -17.08
C ARG A 399 1.31 -5.92 -15.55
N HIS A 400 0.96 -7.00 -14.85
CA HIS A 400 0.98 -7.08 -13.38
C HIS A 400 0.07 -6.08 -12.66
N LEU A 401 -0.89 -5.47 -13.36
CA LEU A 401 -1.89 -4.59 -12.78
C LEU A 401 -3.09 -5.42 -12.33
N ARG A 402 -3.66 -5.09 -11.17
CA ARG A 402 -4.76 -5.83 -10.55
C ARG A 402 -5.99 -5.80 -11.46
N GLU A 403 -6.37 -6.93 -12.01
CA GLU A 403 -7.49 -7.08 -12.95
C GLU A 403 -8.81 -7.32 -12.23
N SER A 404 -8.80 -8.06 -11.11
CA SER A 404 -9.99 -8.22 -10.28
C SER A 404 -9.70 -8.41 -8.80
N ILE A 405 -10.68 -8.05 -7.98
CA ILE A 405 -10.82 -8.44 -6.57
C ILE A 405 -12.14 -9.16 -6.44
N THR A 406 -12.14 -10.30 -5.76
CA THR A 406 -13.35 -11.05 -5.45
C THR A 406 -13.42 -11.28 -3.95
N GLU A 407 -14.40 -10.67 -3.29
CA GLU A 407 -14.57 -10.74 -1.84
C GLU A 407 -15.70 -11.72 -1.50
N GLY A 408 -15.60 -12.39 -0.35
CA GLY A 408 -16.63 -13.34 0.09
C GLY A 408 -16.66 -14.60 -0.77
N VAL A 409 -15.49 -15.08 -1.21
CA VAL A 409 -15.40 -16.26 -2.09
C VAL A 409 -16.03 -17.47 -1.40
N GLY A 410 -16.99 -18.10 -2.08
CA GLY A 410 -17.74 -19.24 -1.54
C GLY A 410 -18.91 -18.88 -0.62
N GLN A 411 -19.14 -17.59 -0.36
CA GLN A 411 -20.22 -17.09 0.48
C GLN A 411 -21.43 -16.65 -0.38
N PRO A 412 -22.67 -16.67 0.16
CA PRO A 412 -23.86 -16.24 -0.57
C PRO A 412 -23.83 -14.77 -1.04
N VAL A 413 -23.09 -13.91 -0.34
CA VAL A 413 -23.06 -12.45 -0.58
C VAL A 413 -21.88 -11.98 -1.44
N MET A 414 -21.17 -12.90 -2.12
CA MET A 414 -19.98 -12.65 -2.94
C MET A 414 -20.09 -11.45 -3.90
N ARG A 415 -19.04 -10.62 -3.96
CA ARG A 415 -18.93 -9.48 -4.90
C ARG A 415 -17.58 -9.46 -5.61
N ARG A 416 -17.56 -8.91 -6.83
CA ARG A 416 -16.34 -8.79 -7.65
C ARG A 416 -16.17 -7.38 -8.17
N THR A 417 -14.96 -6.85 -8.13
CA THR A 417 -14.58 -5.61 -8.79
C THR A 417 -13.57 -5.92 -9.89
N ARG A 418 -13.82 -5.48 -11.12
CA ARG A 418 -12.89 -5.60 -12.26
C ARG A 418 -12.30 -4.24 -12.63
N TYR A 419 -11.07 -4.25 -13.11
CA TYR A 419 -10.33 -3.07 -13.53
C TYR A 419 -9.82 -3.24 -14.96
N GLU A 420 -10.13 -2.27 -15.80
CA GLU A 420 -9.54 -2.09 -17.12
C GLU A 420 -8.63 -0.88 -17.09
N TYR A 421 -7.48 -0.96 -17.75
CA TYR A 421 -6.41 0.04 -17.64
C TYR A 421 -6.15 0.74 -18.97
N HIS A 422 -5.70 1.99 -18.88
CA HIS A 422 -5.19 2.73 -20.01
C HIS A 422 -4.06 1.93 -20.69
N PRO A 423 -3.97 1.89 -22.03
CA PRO A 423 -2.93 1.14 -22.74
C PRO A 423 -1.52 1.59 -22.34
N ASP A 424 -1.31 2.89 -22.21
CA ASP A 424 0.01 3.47 -21.92
C ASP A 424 0.26 3.76 -20.43
N PHE A 425 -0.80 3.92 -19.64
CA PHE A 425 -0.68 4.34 -18.23
C PHE A 425 -1.10 3.19 -17.32
N PRO A 426 -0.44 3.00 -16.16
CA PRO A 426 -0.89 2.05 -15.15
C PRO A 426 -2.06 2.62 -14.33
N LYS A 427 -2.99 3.31 -14.99
CA LYS A 427 -4.16 3.95 -14.40
C LYS A 427 -5.44 3.30 -14.94
N PRO A 428 -6.43 2.96 -14.10
CA PRO A 428 -7.69 2.39 -14.57
C PRO A 428 -8.45 3.37 -15.46
N THR A 429 -9.00 2.93 -16.58
CA THR A 429 -9.97 3.69 -17.39
C THR A 429 -11.40 3.28 -17.11
N ARG A 430 -11.60 2.08 -16.57
CA ARG A 430 -12.92 1.56 -16.22
C ARG A 430 -12.83 0.63 -15.02
N ILE A 431 -13.71 0.83 -14.06
CA ILE A 431 -13.85 0.00 -12.86
C ILE A 431 -15.30 -0.45 -12.80
N THR A 432 -15.55 -1.75 -12.81
CA THR A 432 -16.91 -2.31 -12.77
C THR A 432 -17.08 -3.16 -11.51
N ARG A 433 -18.12 -2.88 -10.72
CA ARG A 433 -18.53 -3.68 -9.57
C ARG A 433 -19.66 -4.60 -9.96
N TYR A 434 -19.57 -5.86 -9.55
CA TYR A 434 -20.51 -6.92 -9.89
C TYR A 434 -21.08 -7.58 -8.64
N ARG A 435 -22.37 -7.94 -8.72
CA ARG A 435 -22.94 -9.02 -7.92
C ARG A 435 -22.50 -10.36 -8.52
N VAL A 436 -22.14 -11.32 -7.67
CA VAL A 436 -21.87 -12.69 -8.11
C VAL A 436 -22.88 -13.62 -7.44
N SER A 437 -23.76 -14.25 -8.20
CA SER A 437 -24.77 -15.16 -7.66
C SER A 437 -24.60 -16.59 -8.17
N GLY A 438 -24.33 -17.54 -7.26
CA GLY A 438 -24.36 -18.99 -7.52
C GLY A 438 -23.17 -19.56 -8.30
N SER A 439 -22.75 -18.95 -9.42
CA SER A 439 -21.62 -19.36 -10.27
C SER A 439 -20.75 -18.16 -10.67
N PRO A 440 -19.43 -18.30 -10.86
CA PRO A 440 -18.55 -17.24 -11.37
C PRO A 440 -18.93 -16.66 -12.74
N GLU A 441 -19.86 -17.30 -13.46
CA GLU A 441 -20.32 -16.91 -14.80
C GLU A 441 -21.61 -16.06 -14.77
N ALA A 442 -22.32 -16.02 -13.64
CA ALA A 442 -23.50 -15.17 -13.44
C ALA A 442 -23.07 -13.88 -12.72
N GLU A 443 -22.43 -12.99 -13.48
CA GLU A 443 -22.01 -11.66 -13.02
C GLU A 443 -23.02 -10.61 -13.50
N GLU A 444 -23.60 -9.86 -12.55
CA GLU A 444 -24.47 -8.72 -12.85
C GLU A 444 -23.69 -7.42 -12.56
N PRO A 445 -23.37 -6.60 -13.58
CA PRO A 445 -22.68 -5.33 -13.38
C PRO A 445 -23.61 -4.34 -12.69
N LEU A 446 -23.25 -3.94 -11.48
CA LEU A 446 -24.05 -3.04 -10.67
C LEU A 446 -23.64 -1.60 -10.84
N GLN A 447 -22.35 -1.29 -10.93
CA GLN A 447 -21.85 0.08 -10.98
C GLN A 447 -20.60 0.14 -11.84
N VAL A 448 -20.52 1.15 -12.71
CA VAL A 448 -19.35 1.41 -13.54
C VAL A 448 -18.79 2.78 -13.19
N THR A 449 -17.48 2.86 -13.00
CA THR A 449 -16.72 4.11 -12.94
C THR A 449 -15.85 4.22 -14.19
N LEU A 450 -16.06 5.23 -15.01
CA LEU A 450 -15.22 5.58 -16.15
C LEU A 450 -14.26 6.70 -15.76
N LEU A 451 -13.00 6.58 -16.18
CA LEU A 451 -11.93 7.51 -15.87
C LEU A 451 -11.20 7.87 -17.16
N THR A 452 -11.10 9.17 -17.43
CA THR A 452 -10.30 9.69 -18.55
C THR A 452 -9.11 10.47 -18.06
N TYR A 453 -8.05 10.51 -18.86
CA TYR A 453 -6.81 11.19 -18.51
C TYR A 453 -6.39 12.14 -19.61
N THR A 454 -5.75 13.24 -19.21
CA THR A 454 -5.04 14.12 -20.14
C THR A 454 -3.84 13.38 -20.77
N PRO A 455 -3.28 13.87 -21.90
CA PRO A 455 -2.14 13.21 -22.56
C PRO A 455 -0.88 13.06 -21.69
N ASP A 456 -0.71 13.94 -20.71
CA ASP A 456 0.36 13.92 -19.71
C ASP A 456 0.01 13.08 -18.47
N GLY A 457 -1.23 12.59 -18.35
CA GLY A 457 -1.64 11.57 -17.38
C GLY A 457 -2.42 12.10 -16.17
N HIS A 458 -2.82 13.38 -16.14
CA HIS A 458 -3.72 13.89 -15.10
C HIS A 458 -5.15 13.35 -15.27
N LEU A 459 -5.92 13.22 -14.20
CA LEU A 459 -7.32 12.79 -14.28
C LEU A 459 -8.15 13.93 -14.91
N ALA A 460 -8.73 13.69 -16.08
CA ALA A 460 -9.52 14.68 -16.81
C ALA A 460 -11.02 14.57 -16.47
N SER A 461 -11.53 13.35 -16.33
CA SER A 461 -12.91 13.13 -15.89
C SER A 461 -13.09 11.84 -15.11
N ARG A 462 -14.11 11.83 -14.26
CA ARG A 462 -14.62 10.65 -13.56
C ARG A 462 -16.14 10.62 -13.72
N THR A 463 -16.65 9.56 -14.34
CA THR A 463 -18.08 9.31 -14.48
C THR A 463 -18.47 8.09 -13.65
N LEU A 464 -19.37 8.28 -12.69
CA LEU A 464 -20.05 7.18 -12.00
C LEU A 464 -21.38 6.91 -12.72
N CYS A 465 -21.68 5.66 -13.01
CA CYS A 465 -22.83 5.27 -13.82
C CYS A 465 -23.53 4.04 -13.24
N ASP A 466 -24.86 4.07 -13.28
CA ASP A 466 -25.73 2.91 -13.09
C ASP A 466 -26.07 2.30 -14.46
N PRO A 467 -25.46 1.17 -14.86
CA PRO A 467 -25.59 0.61 -16.19
C PRO A 467 -26.87 -0.24 -16.38
N GLY A 468 -27.81 -0.24 -15.43
CA GLY A 468 -29.05 -1.02 -15.54
C GLY A 468 -28.87 -2.54 -15.69
N GLY A 469 -27.68 -3.07 -15.39
CA GLY A 469 -27.34 -4.49 -15.44
C GLY A 469 -26.70 -5.00 -16.74
N ASP A 470 -26.57 -4.20 -17.81
CA ASP A 470 -25.89 -4.62 -19.04
C ASP A 470 -24.37 -4.30 -19.04
N GLY A 471 -23.95 -3.44 -18.11
CA GLY A 471 -22.57 -3.00 -17.92
C GLY A 471 -22.12 -1.94 -18.92
N VAL A 472 -22.98 -1.51 -19.84
CA VAL A 472 -22.72 -0.39 -20.73
C VAL A 472 -23.13 0.89 -19.99
N CYS A 473 -22.38 1.97 -20.23
CA CYS A 473 -22.76 3.29 -19.74
C CYS A 473 -23.00 4.17 -20.95
N ASP A 474 -24.26 4.43 -21.23
CA ASP A 474 -24.70 5.31 -22.29
C ASP A 474 -25.37 6.58 -21.75
N SER A 475 -25.87 7.43 -22.66
CA SER A 475 -26.49 8.70 -22.28
C SER A 475 -27.85 8.56 -21.60
N SER A 476 -28.49 7.39 -21.68
CA SER A 476 -29.78 7.12 -21.05
C SER A 476 -29.65 6.62 -19.61
N ASP A 477 -28.46 6.17 -19.22
CA ASP A 477 -28.17 5.72 -17.88
C ASP A 477 -28.00 6.87 -16.88
N PRO A 478 -28.47 6.71 -15.63
CA PRO A 478 -28.15 7.62 -14.55
C PRO A 478 -26.63 7.70 -14.35
N GLN A 479 -26.08 8.91 -14.50
CA GLN A 479 -24.64 9.12 -14.38
C GLN A 479 -24.29 10.45 -13.72
N ARG A 480 -23.14 10.48 -13.04
CA ARG A 480 -22.55 11.66 -12.39
C ARG A 480 -21.13 11.83 -12.89
N THR A 481 -20.87 12.90 -13.64
CA THR A 481 -19.56 13.17 -14.22
C THR A 481 -18.93 14.39 -13.56
N THR A 482 -17.75 14.21 -12.97
CA THR A 482 -16.91 15.33 -12.53
C THR A 482 -15.76 15.49 -13.51
N THR A 483 -15.43 16.73 -13.90
CA THR A 483 -14.30 17.02 -14.79
C THR A 483 -13.31 17.97 -14.14
N TRP A 484 -12.03 17.81 -14.50
CA TRP A 484 -10.94 18.66 -14.02
C TRP A 484 -10.13 19.22 -15.17
N THR A 485 -9.75 20.49 -15.05
CA THR A 485 -8.74 21.09 -15.92
C THR A 485 -7.51 21.47 -15.10
N TYR A 486 -6.38 21.65 -15.80
CA TYR A 486 -5.09 21.91 -15.17
C TYR A 486 -4.46 23.15 -15.79
N THR A 487 -3.77 23.93 -14.96
CA THR A 487 -2.92 25.04 -15.37
C THR A 487 -1.73 24.53 -16.20
N ALA A 488 -1.01 25.42 -16.87
CA ALA A 488 0.25 25.07 -17.55
C ALA A 488 1.32 24.53 -16.56
N GLN A 489 1.14 24.82 -15.27
CA GLN A 489 1.92 24.34 -14.15
C GLN A 489 1.47 22.95 -13.63
N GLY A 490 0.51 22.28 -14.27
CA GLY A 490 0.01 20.97 -13.82
C GLY A 490 -0.80 21.01 -12.52
N LEU A 491 -1.15 22.19 -12.02
CA LEU A 491 -2.01 22.39 -10.84
C LEU A 491 -3.47 22.44 -11.29
N ILE A 492 -4.41 21.88 -10.50
CA ILE A 492 -5.85 21.90 -10.82
C ILE A 492 -6.32 23.34 -10.97
N ALA A 493 -6.83 23.70 -12.15
CA ALA A 493 -7.36 25.03 -12.46
C ALA A 493 -8.87 25.10 -12.21
N THR A 494 -9.61 24.08 -12.64
CA THR A 494 -11.07 23.98 -12.43
C THR A 494 -11.47 22.57 -12.02
N GLU A 495 -12.54 22.50 -11.25
CA GLU A 495 -13.28 21.29 -10.90
C GLU A 495 -14.75 21.56 -11.18
N ASP A 496 -15.33 20.83 -12.13
CA ASP A 496 -16.74 20.94 -12.52
C ASP A 496 -17.51 19.73 -12.00
N GLY A 497 -18.45 19.98 -11.10
CA GLY A 497 -19.28 18.98 -10.44
C GLY A 497 -20.25 18.27 -11.40
N PRO A 498 -20.99 17.26 -10.89
CA PRO A 498 -21.88 16.44 -11.72
C PRO A 498 -23.19 17.12 -12.12
N ARG A 499 -23.51 18.28 -11.56
CA ARG A 499 -24.76 18.99 -11.88
C ARG A 499 -24.67 19.65 -13.24
N THR A 500 -25.70 19.45 -14.05
CA THR A 500 -25.79 20.03 -15.40
C THR A 500 -26.81 21.16 -15.50
N ASP A 501 -27.64 21.32 -14.47
CA ASP A 501 -28.73 22.30 -14.40
C ASP A 501 -28.27 23.65 -13.83
N ILE A 502 -27.16 23.67 -13.08
CA ILE A 502 -26.46 24.86 -12.62
C ILE A 502 -24.97 24.76 -12.93
N THR A 503 -24.29 25.90 -13.00
CA THR A 503 -22.83 25.92 -13.01
C THR A 503 -22.30 25.51 -11.63
N ASP A 504 -21.70 24.33 -11.53
CA ASP A 504 -21.09 23.79 -10.32
C ASP A 504 -19.57 23.73 -10.45
N ILE A 505 -18.97 24.86 -10.87
CA ILE A 505 -17.53 24.97 -11.13
C ILE A 505 -16.83 25.65 -9.97
N THR A 506 -15.83 24.99 -9.41
CA THR A 506 -14.85 25.60 -8.51
C THR A 506 -13.57 25.91 -9.28
N THR A 507 -13.02 27.12 -9.11
CA THR A 507 -11.76 27.55 -9.75
C THR A 507 -10.67 27.87 -8.73
N TYR A 508 -9.42 27.65 -9.14
CA TYR A 508 -8.24 27.81 -8.30
C TYR A 508 -7.17 28.64 -9.01
N ASP A 509 -6.70 29.69 -8.35
CA ASP A 509 -5.57 30.50 -8.82
C ASP A 509 -4.32 30.24 -7.97
N TYR A 510 -3.15 30.37 -8.59
CA TYR A 510 -1.85 30.12 -7.97
C TYR A 510 -0.87 31.25 -8.28
N ASP A 511 0.12 31.44 -7.41
CA ASP A 511 1.29 32.27 -7.71
C ASP A 511 2.35 31.49 -8.52
N THR A 512 3.47 32.15 -8.85
CA THR A 512 4.55 31.54 -9.62
C THR A 512 5.29 30.41 -8.88
N GLN A 513 5.18 30.37 -7.54
CA GLN A 513 5.73 29.31 -6.67
C GLN A 513 4.72 28.17 -6.46
N GLY A 514 3.59 28.19 -7.17
CA GLY A 514 2.53 27.18 -7.07
C GLY A 514 1.71 27.27 -5.78
N ASN A 515 1.85 28.34 -4.99
CA ASN A 515 1.01 28.55 -3.82
C ASN A 515 -0.37 29.01 -4.27
N ARG A 516 -1.42 28.46 -3.66
CA ARG A 516 -2.80 28.85 -3.97
C ARG A 516 -3.08 30.26 -3.48
N THR A 517 -3.55 31.14 -4.36
CA THR A 517 -3.85 32.55 -4.03
C THR A 517 -5.34 32.85 -3.98
N LYS A 518 -6.18 32.05 -4.66
CA LYS A 518 -7.63 32.23 -4.67
C LYS A 518 -8.37 30.92 -4.90
N ILE A 519 -9.52 30.80 -4.25
CA ILE A 519 -10.52 29.77 -4.51
C ILE A 519 -11.82 30.50 -4.83
N THR A 520 -12.46 30.18 -5.95
CA THR A 520 -13.83 30.63 -6.26
C THR A 520 -14.72 29.40 -6.27
N ASN A 521 -15.68 29.30 -5.35
CA ASN A 521 -16.61 28.18 -5.33
C ASN A 521 -17.71 28.32 -6.41
N ALA A 522 -18.54 27.29 -6.56
CA ALA A 522 -19.67 27.26 -7.50
C ALA A 522 -20.68 28.43 -7.33
N LEU A 523 -20.76 29.03 -6.13
CA LEU A 523 -21.60 30.20 -5.86
C LEU A 523 -20.91 31.53 -6.18
N ASN A 524 -19.76 31.50 -6.85
CA ASN A 524 -18.88 32.65 -7.11
C ASN A 524 -18.34 33.36 -5.85
N GLN A 525 -18.38 32.69 -4.70
CA GLN A 525 -17.79 33.22 -3.47
C GLN A 525 -16.28 32.97 -3.48
N THR A 526 -15.51 33.99 -3.13
CA THR A 526 -14.05 33.94 -3.23
C THR A 526 -13.37 33.89 -1.87
N THR A 527 -12.52 32.90 -1.65
CA THR A 527 -11.53 32.91 -0.56
C THR A 527 -10.17 33.29 -1.15
N GLN A 528 -9.51 34.30 -0.59
CA GLN A 528 -8.19 34.75 -1.05
C GLN A 528 -7.12 34.40 -0.02
N ILE A 529 -5.95 33.98 -0.50
CA ILE A 529 -4.76 33.78 0.32
C ILE A 529 -3.73 34.80 -0.18
N THR A 530 -3.67 35.93 0.53
CA THR A 530 -2.95 37.12 0.04
C THR A 530 -1.46 37.11 0.34
N GLN A 531 -1.03 36.28 1.29
CA GLN A 531 0.34 36.23 1.76
C GLN A 531 0.73 34.79 2.09
N HIS A 532 1.94 34.41 1.71
CA HIS A 532 2.58 33.16 2.08
C HIS A 532 3.95 33.44 2.70
N ASP A 533 4.45 32.55 3.55
CA ASP A 533 5.86 32.55 3.91
C ASP A 533 6.70 31.82 2.86
N ALA A 534 8.02 31.77 3.07
CA ALA A 534 8.95 31.14 2.14
C ALA A 534 8.72 29.62 1.96
N ALA A 535 8.07 28.96 2.92
CA ALA A 535 7.70 27.55 2.81
C ALA A 535 6.35 27.36 2.08
N GLY A 536 5.69 28.44 1.67
CA GLY A 536 4.41 28.42 0.99
C GLY A 536 3.21 28.27 1.93
N ARG A 537 3.38 28.47 3.24
CA ARG A 537 2.28 28.42 4.21
C ARG A 537 1.51 29.76 4.21
N PRO A 538 0.17 29.76 4.34
CA PRO A 538 -0.62 30.97 4.32
C PRO A 538 -0.36 31.84 5.56
N LEU A 539 -0.10 33.13 5.37
CA LEU A 539 0.02 34.12 6.45
C LEU A 539 -1.24 34.97 6.63
N ALA A 540 -2.06 35.08 5.57
CA ALA A 540 -3.31 35.82 5.59
C ALA A 540 -4.33 35.19 4.64
N ILE A 541 -5.52 34.86 5.17
CA ILE A 541 -6.64 34.30 4.44
C ILE A 541 -7.84 35.24 4.60
N THR A 542 -8.38 35.72 3.48
CA THR A 542 -9.59 36.53 3.43
C THR A 542 -10.75 35.65 2.99
N ASP A 543 -11.76 35.48 3.84
CA ASP A 543 -12.97 34.72 3.51
C ASP A 543 -13.89 35.50 2.53
N PRO A 544 -14.96 34.88 2.02
CA PRO A 544 -15.90 35.57 1.13
C PRO A 544 -16.64 36.76 1.74
N ASN A 545 -16.67 36.89 3.07
CA ASN A 545 -17.26 38.03 3.78
C ASN A 545 -16.24 39.17 3.97
N GLY A 546 -14.99 39.02 3.52
CA GLY A 546 -13.92 39.99 3.68
C GLY A 546 -13.20 39.90 5.04
N VAL A 547 -13.47 38.88 5.85
CA VAL A 547 -12.81 38.69 7.14
C VAL A 547 -11.41 38.12 6.93
N VAL A 548 -10.40 38.84 7.44
CA VAL A 548 -8.99 38.44 7.32
C VAL A 548 -8.54 37.68 8.55
N THR A 549 -8.22 36.40 8.38
CA THR A 549 -7.55 35.54 9.36
C THR A 549 -6.05 35.58 9.14
N ARG A 550 -5.28 35.93 10.17
CA ARG A 550 -3.82 35.95 10.13
C ARG A 550 -3.25 34.73 10.84
N LEU A 551 -2.19 34.15 10.28
CA LEU A 551 -1.49 33.00 10.82
C LEU A 551 -0.03 33.36 11.07
N THR A 552 0.55 32.84 12.14
CA THR A 552 1.98 32.99 12.46
C THR A 552 2.56 31.65 12.88
N TYR A 553 3.72 31.32 12.33
CA TYR A 553 4.41 30.07 12.56
C TYR A 553 5.74 30.29 13.28
N ASP A 554 6.21 29.28 14.00
CA ASP A 554 7.58 29.26 14.51
C ASP A 554 8.59 28.73 13.48
N ALA A 555 9.87 28.68 13.86
CA ALA A 555 10.95 28.21 13.00
C ALA A 555 10.88 26.71 12.67
N ARG A 556 10.04 25.92 13.35
CA ARG A 556 9.74 24.53 13.00
C ARG A 556 8.44 24.40 12.18
N GLY A 557 7.85 25.52 11.77
CA GLY A 557 6.64 25.57 10.98
C GLY A 557 5.35 25.29 11.74
N ARG A 558 5.38 25.31 13.07
CA ARG A 558 4.20 25.07 13.91
C ARG A 558 3.41 26.37 14.08
N LEU A 559 2.08 26.30 14.00
CA LEU A 559 1.21 27.46 14.16
C LEU A 559 1.23 27.95 15.62
N ILE A 560 1.76 29.14 15.88
CA ILE A 560 1.83 29.74 17.23
C ILE A 560 0.75 30.80 17.47
N GLN A 561 0.14 31.31 16.41
CA GLN A 561 -0.91 32.33 16.50
C GLN A 561 -1.89 32.26 15.34
N THR A 562 -3.18 32.39 15.62
CA THR A 562 -4.22 32.59 14.60
C THR A 562 -5.35 33.48 15.12
N GLY A 563 -5.98 34.27 14.25
CA GLY A 563 -7.12 35.09 14.62
C GLY A 563 -7.48 36.19 13.64
N THR A 564 -8.55 36.91 13.96
CA THR A 564 -9.10 38.03 13.18
C THR A 564 -9.19 39.26 14.08
N ALA A 565 -8.92 40.46 13.53
CA ALA A 565 -9.25 41.76 14.15
C ALA A 565 -9.14 41.86 15.70
N GLY A 566 -8.00 41.44 16.28
CA GLY A 566 -7.74 41.52 17.73
C GLY A 566 -8.21 40.33 18.56
N ALA A 567 -9.07 39.46 18.03
CA ALA A 567 -9.43 38.17 18.62
C ALA A 567 -8.41 37.10 18.21
N VAL A 568 -7.45 36.84 19.09
CA VAL A 568 -6.27 36.02 18.77
C VAL A 568 -6.16 34.81 19.69
N THR A 569 -6.07 33.63 19.09
CA THR A 569 -5.68 32.39 19.75
C THR A 569 -4.17 32.21 19.66
N ARG A 570 -3.53 31.85 20.78
CA ARG A 570 -2.09 31.57 20.86
C ARG A 570 -1.83 30.14 21.30
N MET A 571 -0.85 29.51 20.68
CA MET A 571 -0.40 28.15 20.97
C MET A 571 1.04 28.19 21.45
N THR A 572 1.36 27.40 22.47
CA THR A 572 2.74 27.20 22.94
C THR A 572 3.03 25.71 22.97
N TYR A 573 4.17 25.33 22.42
CA TYR A 573 4.62 23.95 22.34
C TYR A 573 5.84 23.72 23.23
N ASP A 574 6.03 22.48 23.70
CA ASP A 574 7.31 22.05 24.24
C ASP A 574 8.37 21.90 23.12
N ALA A 575 9.58 21.48 23.49
CA ALA A 575 10.67 21.33 22.54
C ALA A 575 10.46 20.15 21.58
N ALA A 576 9.71 19.12 22.01
CA ALA A 576 9.40 17.94 21.19
C ALA A 576 8.21 18.15 20.23
N GLY A 577 7.39 19.19 20.41
CA GLY A 577 6.25 19.49 19.56
C GLY A 577 4.87 19.33 20.18
N ASN A 578 4.78 18.98 21.46
CA ASN A 578 3.49 18.83 22.14
C ASN A 578 2.91 20.19 22.52
N LEU A 579 1.62 20.43 22.26
CA LEU A 579 0.95 21.66 22.65
C LEU A 579 0.79 21.72 24.16
N ILE A 580 1.55 22.56 24.87
CA ILE A 580 1.50 22.66 26.34
C ILE A 580 0.56 23.77 26.83
N ARG A 581 0.22 24.74 25.98
CA ARG A 581 -0.70 25.83 26.34
C ARG A 581 -1.48 26.36 25.12
N LEU A 582 -2.78 26.54 25.31
CA LEU A 582 -3.67 27.26 24.40
C LEU A 582 -4.22 28.48 25.15
N THR A 583 -4.14 29.67 24.54
CA THR A 583 -4.76 30.90 25.07
C THR A 583 -5.78 31.39 24.06
N GLN A 584 -7.05 31.47 24.46
CA GLN A 584 -8.16 31.93 23.63
C GLN A 584 -8.20 33.46 23.53
N PRO A 585 -8.99 34.02 22.59
CA PRO A 585 -9.11 35.47 22.40
C PRO A 585 -9.54 36.26 23.65
N ASP A 586 -10.34 35.65 24.53
CA ASP A 586 -10.81 36.24 25.79
C ASP A 586 -9.79 36.12 26.93
N GLY A 587 -8.62 35.51 26.67
CA GLY A 587 -7.57 35.27 27.65
C GLY A 587 -7.72 33.98 28.44
N ALA A 588 -8.80 33.20 28.25
CA ALA A 588 -8.93 31.88 28.87
C ALA A 588 -7.82 30.95 28.39
N THR A 589 -7.27 30.15 29.32
CA THR A 589 -6.16 29.25 29.00
C THR A 589 -6.48 27.80 29.31
N LEU A 590 -6.01 26.91 28.45
CA LEU A 590 -5.87 25.49 28.70
C LEU A 590 -4.38 25.12 28.73
N THR A 591 -3.98 24.34 29.72
CA THR A 591 -2.64 23.74 29.81
C THR A 591 -2.75 22.23 29.68
N TYR A 592 -1.82 21.64 28.94
CA TYR A 592 -1.79 20.21 28.64
C TYR A 592 -0.49 19.62 29.22
N SER A 593 -0.59 18.47 29.86
CA SER A 593 0.57 17.74 30.41
C SER A 593 0.70 16.40 29.70
N TYR A 594 1.93 16.00 29.41
CA TYR A 594 2.25 14.77 28.70
C TYR A 594 3.21 13.92 29.53
N ASP A 595 3.13 12.59 29.37
CA ASP A 595 4.19 11.70 29.83
C ASP A 595 5.40 11.73 28.87
N ALA A 596 6.47 11.02 29.22
CA ALA A 596 7.69 10.95 28.42
C ALA A 596 7.51 10.21 27.08
N ALA A 597 6.41 9.48 26.89
CA ALA A 597 6.02 8.84 25.62
C ALA A 597 5.12 9.76 24.76
N HIS A 598 4.96 11.01 25.18
CA HIS A 598 4.16 12.06 24.53
C HIS A 598 2.66 11.76 24.54
N HIS A 599 2.18 10.97 25.50
CA HIS A 599 0.74 10.78 25.70
C HIS A 599 0.18 11.84 26.64
N LEU A 600 -1.01 12.36 26.31
CA LEU A 600 -1.69 13.37 27.14
C LEU A 600 -2.18 12.76 28.45
N ILE A 601 -1.68 13.25 29.57
CA ILE A 601 -2.01 12.77 30.93
C ILE A 601 -2.85 13.77 31.74
N ALA A 602 -2.89 15.04 31.36
CA ALA A 602 -3.80 16.00 32.01
C ALA A 602 -4.16 17.19 31.13
N VAL A 603 -5.35 17.74 31.34
CA VAL A 603 -5.79 19.04 30.81
C VAL A 603 -6.32 19.88 31.96
N LYS A 604 -5.89 21.14 32.04
CA LYS A 604 -6.27 22.05 33.11
C LYS A 604 -6.63 23.43 32.56
N ASP A 605 -7.70 24.02 33.08
CA ASP A 605 -8.10 25.39 32.74
C ASP A 605 -7.48 26.44 33.69
N ALA A 606 -7.67 27.72 33.37
CA ALA A 606 -7.20 28.84 34.18
C ALA A 606 -7.84 28.93 35.58
N LEU A 607 -9.03 28.33 35.77
CA LEU A 607 -9.76 28.30 37.04
C LEU A 607 -9.31 27.14 37.94
N GLY A 608 -8.45 26.27 37.44
CA GLY A 608 -7.93 25.11 38.16
C GLY A 608 -8.75 23.83 37.96
N ASN A 609 -9.87 23.87 37.23
CA ASN A 609 -10.59 22.66 36.86
C ASN A 609 -9.66 21.82 35.99
N ARG A 610 -9.62 20.51 36.22
CA ARG A 610 -8.71 19.63 35.49
C ARG A 610 -9.30 18.25 35.25
N ILE A 611 -8.77 17.62 34.21
CA ILE A 611 -9.01 16.22 33.88
C ILE A 611 -7.66 15.53 33.93
N ASP A 612 -7.54 14.49 34.75
CA ASP A 612 -6.35 13.66 34.87
C ASP A 612 -6.64 12.29 34.20
N TYR A 613 -5.69 11.80 33.40
CA TYR A 613 -5.76 10.50 32.71
C TYR A 613 -4.72 9.54 33.28
N THR A 614 -5.14 8.30 33.53
CA THR A 614 -4.22 7.17 33.71
C THR A 614 -4.26 6.33 32.45
N LEU A 615 -3.08 6.04 31.91
CA LEU A 615 -2.92 5.30 30.66
C LEU A 615 -2.30 3.93 30.92
N ASP A 616 -2.66 2.95 30.09
CA ASP A 616 -1.92 1.69 30.02
C ASP A 616 -0.71 1.79 29.07
N ALA A 617 0.02 0.70 28.91
CA ALA A 617 1.22 0.66 28.07
C ALA A 617 0.90 0.90 26.59
N SER A 618 -0.28 0.53 26.10
CA SER A 618 -0.69 0.84 24.72
C SER A 618 -1.18 2.29 24.54
N GLY A 619 -1.26 3.06 25.64
CA GLY A 619 -1.71 4.46 25.64
C GLY A 619 -3.23 4.59 25.79
N ASN A 620 -3.95 3.53 26.15
CA ASN A 620 -5.38 3.61 26.36
C ASN A 620 -5.70 4.26 27.71
N ARG A 621 -6.78 5.04 27.76
CA ARG A 621 -7.25 5.69 28.99
C ARG A 621 -7.96 4.68 29.88
N ILE A 622 -7.24 4.06 30.82
CA ILE A 622 -7.83 3.14 31.80
C ILE A 622 -8.56 3.86 32.93
N ARG A 623 -8.27 5.17 33.13
CA ARG A 623 -8.95 5.99 34.14
C ARG A 623 -8.98 7.46 33.72
N GLU A 624 -10.13 8.09 33.95
CA GLU A 624 -10.36 9.52 33.76
C GLU A 624 -10.96 10.09 35.05
N GLU A 625 -10.32 11.15 35.58
CA GLU A 625 -10.78 11.86 36.78
C GLU A 625 -10.96 13.34 36.49
N VAL A 626 -12.14 13.86 36.77
CA VAL A 626 -12.47 15.29 36.62
C VAL A 626 -12.52 15.93 37.98
N PHE A 627 -11.70 16.96 38.19
CA PHE A 627 -11.65 17.74 39.41
C PHE A 627 -12.10 19.18 39.13
N ASP A 628 -12.75 19.79 40.12
CA ASP A 628 -12.99 21.23 40.08
C ASP A 628 -11.74 22.04 40.50
N GLY A 629 -11.84 23.37 40.42
CA GLY A 629 -10.77 24.30 40.80
C GLY A 629 -10.31 24.23 42.27
N ASN A 630 -11.12 23.64 43.16
CA ASN A 630 -10.75 23.40 44.56
C ASN A 630 -10.07 22.03 44.76
N GLY A 631 -9.90 21.26 43.68
CA GLY A 631 -9.34 19.91 43.71
C GLY A 631 -10.32 18.83 44.16
N GLN A 632 -11.62 19.12 44.23
CA GLN A 632 -12.62 18.12 44.55
C GLN A 632 -12.93 17.26 43.33
N LEU A 633 -12.85 15.93 43.48
CA LEU A 633 -13.25 15.00 42.43
C LEU A 633 -14.76 15.13 42.17
N ARG A 634 -15.12 15.43 40.92
CA ARG A 634 -16.49 15.62 40.45
C ARG A 634 -17.01 14.43 39.64
N ARG A 635 -16.13 13.76 38.89
CA ARG A 635 -16.48 12.60 38.08
C ARG A 635 -15.27 11.66 37.96
N MET A 636 -15.53 10.37 38.00
CA MET A 636 -14.56 9.33 37.68
C MET A 636 -15.18 8.34 36.70
N GLN A 637 -14.38 7.87 35.76
CA GLN A 637 -14.69 6.74 34.90
C GLN A 637 -13.44 5.86 34.75
N GLN A 638 -13.62 4.55 34.75
CA GLN A 638 -12.56 3.58 34.45
C GLN A 638 -12.93 2.78 33.20
N GLN A 639 -11.91 2.28 32.52
CA GLN A 639 -12.05 1.46 31.32
C GLN A 639 -11.06 0.31 31.39
N ALA A 640 -11.46 -0.85 30.89
CA ALA A 640 -10.58 -1.98 30.68
C ALA A 640 -10.54 -2.33 29.19
N PHE A 641 -9.36 -2.67 28.70
CA PHE A 641 -9.12 -3.06 27.32
C PHE A 641 -8.78 -4.54 27.26
N ASP A 642 -9.14 -5.18 26.16
CA ASP A 642 -8.71 -6.54 25.89
C ASP A 642 -7.28 -6.59 25.35
N ARG A 643 -6.76 -7.80 25.14
CA ARG A 643 -5.39 -7.99 24.66
C ARG A 643 -5.13 -7.47 23.24
N PHE A 644 -6.18 -7.12 22.49
CA PHE A 644 -6.09 -6.56 21.13
C PHE A 644 -6.36 -5.06 21.11
N ASN A 645 -6.23 -4.40 22.27
CA ASN A 645 -6.39 -2.97 22.40
C ASN A 645 -7.83 -2.48 22.14
N ARG A 646 -8.85 -3.31 22.42
CA ARG A 646 -10.27 -2.97 22.23
C ARG A 646 -10.97 -2.77 23.57
N LEU A 647 -11.89 -1.81 23.66
CA LEU A 647 -12.62 -1.50 24.89
C LEU A 647 -13.48 -2.70 25.33
N ARG A 648 -13.10 -3.36 26.42
CA ARG A 648 -13.81 -4.53 26.95
C ARG A 648 -14.84 -4.17 28.01
N GLU A 649 -14.53 -3.20 28.87
CA GLU A 649 -15.39 -2.83 29.99
C GLU A 649 -15.32 -1.32 30.25
N VAL A 650 -16.46 -0.71 30.54
CA VAL A 650 -16.56 0.64 31.11
C VAL A 650 -17.13 0.50 32.51
N ILE A 651 -16.44 1.11 33.48
CA ILE A 651 -16.79 1.06 34.90
C ILE A 651 -17.04 2.48 35.36
N GLY A 652 -18.27 2.79 35.75
CA GLY A 652 -18.60 4.10 36.29
C GLY A 652 -18.31 4.22 37.79
N ALA A 653 -18.54 5.41 38.36
CA ALA A 653 -18.11 5.75 39.71
C ALA A 653 -18.75 4.92 40.85
N ALA A 654 -19.89 4.27 40.62
CA ALA A 654 -20.58 3.39 41.55
C ALA A 654 -20.39 1.89 41.19
N ASP A 655 -19.29 1.55 40.48
CA ASP A 655 -18.96 0.21 39.98
C ASP A 655 -20.01 -0.37 39.01
N GLN A 656 -20.78 0.51 38.35
CA GLN A 656 -21.67 0.14 37.26
C GLN A 656 -20.85 -0.26 36.02
N ARG A 657 -21.05 -1.50 35.53
CA ARG A 657 -20.21 -2.10 34.49
C ARG A 657 -20.97 -2.29 33.20
N THR A 658 -20.44 -1.79 32.11
CA THR A 658 -20.88 -2.15 30.76
C THR A 658 -19.79 -2.94 30.08
N ARG A 659 -20.10 -4.11 29.54
CA ARG A 659 -19.15 -5.04 28.93
C ARG A 659 -19.38 -5.16 27.43
N TYR A 660 -18.31 -5.43 26.70
CA TYR A 660 -18.32 -5.58 25.25
C TYR A 660 -17.53 -6.81 24.83
N ASP A 661 -18.09 -7.55 23.88
CA ASP A 661 -17.42 -8.69 23.24
C ASP A 661 -17.29 -8.44 21.74
N TYR A 662 -16.24 -9.02 21.17
CA TYR A 662 -15.86 -8.80 19.79
C TYR A 662 -15.52 -10.12 19.11
N ASP A 663 -15.82 -10.20 17.82
CA ASP A 663 -15.32 -11.26 16.97
C ASP A 663 -13.80 -11.11 16.70
N PRO A 664 -13.16 -12.11 16.07
CA PRO A 664 -11.75 -12.07 15.69
C PRO A 664 -11.34 -10.97 14.70
N ASN A 665 -12.27 -10.47 13.85
CA ASN A 665 -12.01 -9.35 12.95
C ASN A 665 -12.13 -7.98 13.65
N GLY A 666 -12.67 -7.93 14.87
CA GLY A 666 -12.83 -6.70 15.64
C GLY A 666 -14.24 -6.11 15.63
N ASN A 667 -15.22 -6.84 15.09
CA ASN A 667 -16.62 -6.42 15.12
C ASN A 667 -17.21 -6.67 16.51
N ARG A 668 -17.90 -5.68 17.08
CA ARG A 668 -18.57 -5.85 18.38
C ARG A 668 -19.80 -6.73 18.24
N ILE A 669 -19.79 -7.93 18.80
CA ILE A 669 -20.86 -8.93 18.71
C ILE A 669 -21.81 -8.93 19.90
N ALA A 670 -21.38 -8.43 21.05
CA ALA A 670 -22.24 -8.34 22.23
C ALA A 670 -21.94 -7.12 23.10
N SER A 671 -22.94 -6.71 23.86
CA SER A 671 -22.77 -5.81 24.99
C SER A 671 -23.76 -6.12 26.10
N VAL A 672 -23.31 -5.97 27.35
CA VAL A 672 -24.16 -6.10 28.55
C VAL A 672 -24.08 -4.79 29.31
N ASP A 673 -25.21 -4.11 29.49
CA ASP A 673 -25.27 -2.85 30.25
C ASP A 673 -25.13 -3.08 31.77
N ALA A 674 -25.07 -2.00 32.54
CA ALA A 674 -24.96 -2.06 33.99
C ALA A 674 -26.16 -2.65 34.72
N ASN A 675 -27.32 -2.75 34.06
CA ASN A 675 -28.53 -3.38 34.60
C ASN A 675 -28.61 -4.87 34.22
N GLY A 676 -27.61 -5.40 33.49
CA GLY A 676 -27.60 -6.78 33.00
C GLY A 676 -28.36 -7.00 31.70
N HIS A 677 -28.80 -5.94 31.02
CA HIS A 677 -29.45 -6.07 29.71
C HIS A 677 -28.41 -6.40 28.66
N ALA A 678 -28.52 -7.60 28.08
CA ALA A 678 -27.68 -8.06 27.00
C ALA A 678 -28.26 -7.67 25.64
N THR A 679 -27.41 -7.18 24.74
CA THR A 679 -27.75 -6.95 23.34
C THR A 679 -26.66 -7.54 22.48
N GLY A 680 -26.96 -7.97 21.26
CA GLY A 680 -25.92 -8.46 20.37
C GLY A 680 -26.14 -8.15 18.91
N ARG A 681 -25.17 -8.59 18.11
CA ARG A 681 -24.99 -8.24 16.70
C ARG A 681 -24.42 -9.42 15.92
N ALA A 682 -24.84 -9.56 14.67
CA ALA A 682 -24.24 -10.48 13.71
C ALA A 682 -23.76 -9.73 12.47
N PHE A 683 -22.67 -10.21 11.88
CA PHE A 683 -22.03 -9.62 10.70
C PHE A 683 -21.94 -10.64 9.57
N ASP A 684 -21.96 -10.16 8.33
CA ASP A 684 -21.68 -10.97 7.16
C ASP A 684 -20.17 -11.11 6.90
N PRO A 685 -19.76 -11.87 5.86
CA PRO A 685 -18.35 -12.03 5.46
C PRO A 685 -17.59 -10.76 5.05
N PHE A 686 -18.27 -9.61 4.94
CA PHE A 686 -17.67 -8.31 4.64
C PHE A 686 -17.61 -7.40 5.87
N ASP A 687 -17.84 -7.97 7.07
CA ASP A 687 -17.94 -7.24 8.33
C ASP A 687 -19.11 -6.23 8.33
N VAL A 688 -20.18 -6.49 7.57
CA VAL A 688 -21.40 -5.65 7.53
C VAL A 688 -22.46 -6.19 8.51
N LEU A 689 -23.08 -5.31 9.29
CA LEU A 689 -24.09 -5.65 10.30
C LEU A 689 -25.38 -6.19 9.67
N ILE A 690 -25.69 -7.47 9.86
CA ILE A 690 -26.89 -8.14 9.32
C ILE A 690 -27.98 -8.42 10.33
N GLU A 691 -27.67 -8.48 11.63
CA GLU A 691 -28.68 -8.66 12.68
C GLU A 691 -28.29 -7.93 13.97
N THR A 692 -29.31 -7.52 14.72
CA THR A 692 -29.18 -7.07 16.11
C THR A 692 -30.28 -7.68 16.95
N TRP A 693 -30.01 -8.01 18.21
CA TRP A 693 -31.06 -8.36 19.17
C TRP A 693 -30.97 -7.50 20.43
N ASP A 694 -32.14 -7.11 20.94
CA ASP A 694 -32.27 -6.39 22.20
C ASP A 694 -32.34 -7.33 23.41
N ALA A 695 -32.45 -6.75 24.61
CA ALA A 695 -32.49 -7.51 25.87
C ALA A 695 -33.81 -8.23 26.14
N LEU A 696 -34.80 -8.05 25.29
CA LEU A 696 -36.06 -8.79 25.28
C LEU A 696 -36.09 -9.85 24.17
N ASP A 697 -34.92 -10.19 23.62
CA ASP A 697 -34.72 -11.09 22.48
C ASP A 697 -35.40 -10.62 21.19
N GLY A 698 -35.71 -9.32 21.09
CA GLY A 698 -36.26 -8.72 19.89
C GLY A 698 -35.21 -8.61 18.79
N VAL A 699 -35.38 -9.36 17.70
CA VAL A 699 -34.42 -9.39 16.58
C VAL A 699 -34.79 -8.37 15.49
N THR A 700 -33.83 -7.54 15.11
CA THR A 700 -33.90 -6.72 13.89
C THR A 700 -32.89 -7.27 12.89
N SER A 701 -33.33 -7.61 11.67
CA SER A 701 -32.45 -8.06 10.59
C SER A 701 -32.33 -7.04 9.46
N TYR A 702 -31.16 -7.01 8.83
CA TYR A 702 -30.77 -6.09 7.77
C TYR A 702 -30.32 -6.89 6.56
N GLN A 703 -30.72 -6.44 5.37
CA GLN A 703 -30.21 -6.99 4.11
C GLN A 703 -29.64 -5.87 3.26
N TYR A 704 -28.53 -6.16 2.58
CA TYR A 704 -27.83 -5.22 1.72
C TYR A 704 -27.74 -5.76 0.29
N ASP A 705 -27.66 -4.87 -0.69
CA ASP A 705 -27.23 -5.23 -2.03
C ASP A 705 -25.70 -5.43 -2.10
N ALA A 706 -25.20 -5.87 -3.25
CA ALA A 706 -23.75 -6.11 -3.44
C ALA A 706 -22.91 -4.81 -3.55
N LEU A 707 -23.55 -3.63 -3.62
CA LEU A 707 -22.88 -2.33 -3.49
C LEU A 707 -22.80 -1.87 -2.02
N GLY A 708 -23.50 -2.55 -1.10
CA GLY A 708 -23.55 -2.24 0.32
C GLY A 708 -24.72 -1.31 0.70
N ASN A 709 -25.69 -1.08 -0.18
CA ASN A 709 -26.87 -0.29 0.17
C ASN A 709 -27.87 -1.15 0.93
N LEU A 710 -28.48 -0.61 1.99
CA LEU A 710 -29.55 -1.28 2.74
C LEU A 710 -30.78 -1.46 1.85
N ILE A 711 -31.27 -2.68 1.68
CA ILE A 711 -32.46 -2.99 0.86
C ILE A 711 -33.65 -3.50 1.67
N GLN A 712 -33.42 -3.97 2.90
CA GLN A 712 -34.50 -4.43 3.76
C GLN A 712 -34.13 -4.31 5.24
N VAL A 713 -35.09 -3.91 6.07
CA VAL A 713 -35.07 -4.02 7.52
C VAL A 713 -36.29 -4.80 7.98
N THR A 714 -36.10 -5.85 8.77
CA THR A 714 -37.19 -6.58 9.42
C THR A 714 -37.13 -6.27 10.91
N ALA A 715 -38.15 -5.61 11.45
CA ALA A 715 -38.24 -5.26 12.86
C ALA A 715 -38.61 -6.49 13.73
N PRO A 716 -38.46 -6.42 15.07
CA PRO A 716 -38.76 -7.55 15.98
C PRO A 716 -40.19 -8.08 15.91
N ASN A 717 -41.14 -7.23 15.54
CA ASN A 717 -42.55 -7.61 15.35
C ASN A 717 -42.85 -8.20 13.96
N GLY A 718 -41.83 -8.46 13.15
CA GLY A 718 -41.94 -8.97 11.77
C GLY A 718 -42.32 -7.91 10.73
N ALA A 719 -42.44 -6.63 11.12
CA ALA A 719 -42.69 -5.55 10.18
C ALA A 719 -41.49 -5.36 9.25
N VAL A 720 -41.72 -5.46 7.94
CA VAL A 720 -40.67 -5.35 6.92
C VAL A 720 -40.73 -3.97 6.27
N THR A 721 -39.62 -3.24 6.31
CA THR A 721 -39.39 -2.04 5.50
C THR A 721 -38.42 -2.37 4.37
N THR A 722 -38.79 -2.10 3.12
CA THR A 722 -37.91 -2.32 1.95
C THR A 722 -37.47 -1.01 1.32
N TYR A 723 -36.26 -1.03 0.77
CA TYR A 723 -35.63 0.11 0.12
C TYR A 723 -35.15 -0.31 -1.27
N ARG A 724 -35.25 0.59 -2.24
CA ARG A 724 -34.62 0.41 -3.56
C ARG A 724 -33.66 1.56 -3.79
N HIS A 725 -32.43 1.23 -4.15
CA HIS A 725 -31.41 2.20 -4.51
C HIS A 725 -31.05 2.04 -6.00
N ASP A 726 -30.62 3.13 -6.62
CA ASP A 726 -29.84 3.05 -7.86
C ASP A 726 -28.37 2.77 -7.54
N ALA A 727 -27.57 2.50 -8.56
CA ALA A 727 -26.15 2.25 -8.39
C ALA A 727 -25.33 3.52 -8.11
N LEU A 728 -25.94 4.71 -8.15
CA LEU A 728 -25.32 5.95 -7.69
C LEU A 728 -25.49 6.16 -6.17
N GLY A 729 -26.22 5.26 -5.51
CA GLY A 729 -26.51 5.29 -4.07
C GLY A 729 -27.75 6.10 -3.71
N ASN A 730 -28.55 6.52 -4.68
CA ASN A 730 -29.77 7.28 -4.43
C ASN A 730 -30.91 6.34 -4.02
N LEU A 731 -31.62 6.67 -2.94
CA LEU A 731 -32.81 5.92 -2.50
C LEU A 731 -33.98 6.24 -3.42
N LEU A 732 -34.38 5.34 -4.32
CA LEU A 732 -35.49 5.50 -5.27
C LEU A 732 -36.87 5.28 -4.62
N SER A 733 -36.97 4.33 -3.69
CA SER A 733 -38.24 4.06 -2.99
C SER A 733 -38.04 3.44 -1.62
N GLU A 734 -38.94 3.76 -0.71
CA GLU A 734 -39.08 3.18 0.63
C GLU A 734 -40.52 2.67 0.79
N GLN A 735 -40.69 1.40 1.14
CA GLN A 735 -41.98 0.81 1.48
C GLN A 735 -41.96 0.40 2.95
N SER A 736 -42.72 1.11 3.78
CA SER A 736 -42.80 0.83 5.22
C SER A 736 -44.24 0.53 5.67
N PRO A 737 -44.48 -0.34 6.67
CA PRO A 737 -45.80 -0.59 7.22
C PRO A 737 -46.44 0.63 7.92
N ASP A 738 -45.63 1.57 8.41
CA ASP A 738 -46.12 2.77 9.12
C ASP A 738 -46.44 3.95 8.16
N ARG A 739 -45.67 4.09 7.08
CA ARG A 739 -45.72 5.25 6.17
C ARG A 739 -46.24 4.94 4.77
N GLY A 740 -46.40 3.66 4.42
CA GLY A 740 -46.72 3.23 3.07
C GLY A 740 -45.55 3.41 2.11
N LEU A 741 -45.85 3.51 0.80
CA LEU A 741 -44.86 3.72 -0.26
C LEU A 741 -44.45 5.19 -0.34
N ARG A 742 -43.15 5.44 -0.34
CA ARG A 742 -42.53 6.71 -0.72
C ARG A 742 -41.63 6.49 -1.93
N SER A 743 -41.73 7.38 -2.89
CA SER A 743 -40.86 7.40 -4.07
C SER A 743 -40.11 8.71 -4.10
N TYR A 744 -38.83 8.63 -4.44
CA TYR A 744 -37.93 9.77 -4.51
C TYR A 744 -37.44 9.91 -5.95
N ILE A 745 -37.29 11.15 -6.38
CA ILE A 745 -36.72 11.51 -7.68
C ILE A 745 -35.60 12.49 -7.37
N TYR A 746 -34.47 12.30 -8.02
CA TYR A 746 -33.27 13.12 -7.84
C TYR A 746 -33.06 13.96 -9.10
N ASP A 747 -32.59 15.20 -8.89
CA ASP A 747 -32.23 16.14 -9.95
C ASP A 747 -30.80 15.91 -10.48
#